data_AF-A0A7Y1YFU7-F1
#
_entry.id   AF-A0A7Y1YFU7-F1
#
_cell.length_a   1.000
_cell.length_b   1.000
_cell.length_c   1.000
_cell.angle_alpha   90.00
_cell.angle_beta   90.00
_cell.angle_gamma   90.00
#
_symmetry.space_group_name_H-M   'P 1'
#
loop_
_entity.id
_entity.type
_entity.pdbx_description
1 polymer ?
#
loop_
_entity_poly.entity_id
_entity_poly.type
_entity_poly.pdbx_seq_one_letter_code
_entity_poly.pdbx_strand_id
1 'polypeptide(L)'
;MCIRSKYLYFSLTGCLLFLFPSLLHGQQSVFQWPDMKMETRPWTRWWWPASAVDSANISWNLEQIAAAGFGGVEITPIYGAKGQEHRFIDYLSDRWIDMFSWTVAECGRLQLGVDMPPGTGWRTGGPWVALEDADSKLAIDIDHPMPGEIWKYSCAGKRILAIVAYGSFEPINLTDRMQADSNLIWEVPIGTEHIYIAHLQYRGGNVKRPAPGGEGYAVTPYSRNVLRRFLKEFARRSAGFPQNALRAYFHDSFEYVGDACADIFVRFKSIKGYDLSRHLPALNGQADPDQVLRVQADYRDVLGQLVLQDFSNTLSQWSHEQGSLFKNQAHGSPGNLLDLYAAADIPETEIFGTLSGPDADRLINQFASSAAHIVGKPLTSAEGCTWLGEHFTVGLDSMKAAMDHLFLGGVNHVAFHGTIYSPLDIPWPGWLFYASVQMNPLNPVWAAVPALNTYLSRCQAILQSGQPDNDILLYWPYQDAIHGEAPLKKQLAVHDPDWFYNEPVSDIASMLEKNGYAFDYISDQQLASLSIESGQIIAPGGDYKLLIIPSCMYLPAETAHRFLDLADAGAMIILEGHVPMAPGWHNMEERTAELKRIWNQFQQVKGVRKVVDVYEALKTAGIRREMLTDVEGLEFIRRKTDHGTEYFLVNQRKQPFEGWIPLDVEAQSVILMDPMTGSSGKGYVQDVRDGTNVLVQLPSKSSIVLRALSHEIEGAQWTYTYAGLGLSLDRNWKIEFISGGETLPPSGEMTVLDSWTTLGEQAAAFSGTAKYSLRFDDPGRAEKYKLDLGNVQSTAAVHLNGQKMGTSIIAPFQFVLTGLQPKDNLLEVHVTNLAANRIRDLDRREVVWKNFYDINFVNIDYEKFDASNWPVRSAGLLGPVTLQPMVDDVYAFSYFVGNGEDGLHLALSSDGKKWSAVNGGQSLLQPKVGESKLMRDPCIVRGPDGAFHMVWTTSWGGHTIGYAHASDLIHWSEQKAIPVMAHEPMAQNCWAPEICYDEQNEQFQIFWSTTIPGRFPETDSSAKNGRNHRMYSTTTRDFEYFTPTRLFYDHGFNVIDGSIIETDGSFAMFLKDESLFPTAQKNIRLTWSDQIEGPYSVPTEPITGDYWAEGPTGIKIYDRWHLYFDKYVKHSYGLLTSDDLVRWKDESNDLEMPEGIRHGTIFKITATEAIIVRSHFNRKP
;
A
#
# COMPACT_ATOMS: atom_id res chain seq x y z
N MET A 1 -43.15 -32.94 59.94
CA MET A 1 -43.87 -31.83 59.26
C MET A 1 -43.03 -31.43 58.05
N CYS A 2 -43.17 -32.12 56.93
CA CYS A 2 -44.02 -31.78 55.78
C CYS A 2 -43.53 -30.58 54.95
N ILE A 3 -43.13 -30.92 53.71
CA ILE A 3 -43.20 -30.17 52.45
C ILE A 3 -42.03 -29.20 52.15
N ARG A 4 -41.05 -29.69 51.37
CA ARG A 4 -40.65 -29.20 50.03
C ARG A 4 -39.34 -29.88 49.60
N SER A 5 -39.42 -30.85 48.70
CA SER A 5 -38.30 -31.22 47.81
C SER A 5 -38.84 -31.97 46.60
N LYS A 6 -38.88 -31.28 45.46
CA LYS A 6 -38.94 -31.85 44.11
C LYS A 6 -38.10 -30.93 43.22
N TYR A 7 -37.44 -31.56 42.24
CA TYR A 7 -36.60 -30.99 41.18
C TYR A 7 -35.10 -30.87 41.49
N LEU A 8 -34.43 -32.03 41.47
CA LEU A 8 -32.99 -32.13 41.23
C LEU A 8 -32.71 -33.34 40.33
N TYR A 9 -33.17 -33.34 39.08
CA TYR A 9 -32.75 -34.29 38.03
C TYR A 9 -33.24 -33.77 36.67
N PHE A 10 -32.66 -32.67 36.16
CA PHE A 10 -32.69 -32.26 34.74
C PHE A 10 -31.82 -31.00 34.57
N SER A 11 -30.49 -31.10 34.73
CA SER A 11 -29.60 -29.97 34.40
C SER A 11 -28.14 -30.35 34.15
N LEU A 12 -27.86 -31.54 33.61
CA LEU A 12 -26.49 -31.95 33.28
C LEU A 12 -26.29 -32.41 31.82
N THR A 13 -27.29 -32.22 30.97
CA THR A 13 -27.20 -32.53 29.52
C THR A 13 -27.49 -31.31 28.63
N GLY A 14 -27.80 -30.14 29.20
CA GLY A 14 -28.12 -28.91 28.46
C GLY A 14 -26.99 -27.87 28.36
N CYS A 15 -25.93 -27.97 29.16
CA CYS A 15 -24.84 -26.98 29.17
C CYS A 15 -23.64 -27.33 28.27
N LEU A 16 -23.60 -28.52 27.66
CA LEU A 16 -22.54 -28.93 26.74
C LEU A 16 -22.86 -28.67 25.26
N LEU A 17 -24.09 -28.23 24.93
CA LEU A 17 -24.51 -27.96 23.54
C LEU A 17 -24.55 -26.46 23.17
N PHE A 18 -24.35 -25.55 24.12
CA PHE A 18 -24.34 -24.10 23.87
C PHE A 18 -22.96 -23.44 23.93
N LEU A 19 -21.90 -24.18 24.27
CA LEU A 19 -20.51 -23.66 24.29
C LEU A 19 -19.70 -24.03 23.04
N PHE A 20 -20.20 -24.94 22.20
CA PHE A 20 -19.53 -25.32 20.95
C PHE A 20 -19.76 -24.38 19.74
N PRO A 21 -20.89 -23.65 19.59
CA PRO A 21 -21.05 -22.76 18.43
C PRO A 21 -20.20 -21.49 18.52
N SER A 22 -19.87 -21.03 19.73
CA SER A 22 -19.18 -19.75 19.98
C SER A 22 -17.66 -19.81 19.75
N LEU A 23 -17.02 -20.96 19.96
CA LEU A 23 -15.60 -21.15 19.64
C LEU A 23 -15.38 -21.34 18.12
N LEU A 24 -16.30 -22.02 17.43
CA LEU A 24 -16.27 -22.18 15.97
C LEU A 24 -16.59 -20.88 15.22
N HIS A 25 -17.48 -20.03 15.74
CA HIS A 25 -17.76 -18.71 15.14
C HIS A 25 -16.59 -17.72 15.28
N GLY A 26 -15.80 -17.80 16.37
CA GLY A 26 -14.63 -16.92 16.57
C GLY A 26 -13.43 -17.29 15.69
N GLN A 27 -13.30 -18.56 15.29
CA GLN A 27 -12.21 -19.01 14.39
C GLN A 27 -12.50 -18.69 12.91
N GLN A 28 -13.76 -18.77 12.47
CA GLN A 28 -14.14 -18.37 11.10
C GLN A 28 -14.12 -16.84 10.90
N SER A 29 -14.27 -16.03 11.95
CA SER A 29 -14.35 -14.57 11.82
C SER A 29 -13.00 -13.92 11.48
N VAL A 30 -11.87 -14.47 11.92
CA VAL A 30 -10.56 -13.83 11.72
C VAL A 30 -10.06 -13.89 10.27
N PHE A 31 -10.56 -14.79 9.45
CA PHE A 31 -10.27 -14.83 8.00
C PHE A 31 -11.20 -13.92 7.19
N GLN A 32 -12.25 -13.37 7.79
CA GLN A 32 -13.19 -12.52 7.09
C GLN A 32 -12.73 -11.06 7.07
N TRP A 33 -13.07 -10.40 5.97
CA TRP A 33 -12.99 -8.94 5.87
C TRP A 33 -14.02 -8.30 6.80
N PRO A 34 -13.74 -7.11 7.37
CA PRO A 34 -14.76 -6.37 8.10
C PRO A 34 -15.97 -6.06 7.22
N ASP A 35 -17.13 -5.90 7.84
CA ASP A 35 -18.38 -5.62 7.14
C ASP A 35 -18.28 -4.35 6.29
N MET A 36 -18.68 -4.43 5.03
CA MET A 36 -18.72 -3.28 4.14
C MET A 36 -19.90 -2.38 4.52
N LYS A 37 -19.59 -1.13 4.85
CA LYS A 37 -20.56 -0.08 5.18
C LYS A 37 -20.52 1.03 4.14
N MET A 38 -21.42 1.99 4.28
CA MET A 38 -21.48 3.17 3.42
C MET A 38 -20.18 3.99 3.49
N GLU A 39 -19.59 4.10 4.68
CA GLU A 39 -18.37 4.85 4.97
C GLU A 39 -17.11 4.10 4.55
N THR A 40 -17.17 2.77 4.46
CA THR A 40 -16.03 1.98 3.97
C THR A 40 -15.97 1.96 2.46
N ARG A 41 -16.97 2.44 1.72
CA ARG A 41 -16.90 2.62 0.27
C ARG A 41 -16.32 3.99 -0.08
N PRO A 42 -15.65 4.17 -1.24
CA PRO A 42 -15.22 5.49 -1.68
C PRO A 42 -16.43 6.35 -2.06
N TRP A 43 -16.32 7.66 -1.86
CA TRP A 43 -17.33 8.65 -2.19
C TRP A 43 -16.91 9.45 -3.42
N THR A 44 -17.77 10.32 -3.92
CA THR A 44 -17.39 11.26 -4.99
C THR A 44 -18.00 12.62 -4.78
N ARG A 45 -17.20 13.66 -5.04
CA ARG A 45 -17.74 15.01 -5.21
C ARG A 45 -18.54 15.04 -6.50
N TRP A 46 -19.85 15.29 -6.37
CA TRP A 46 -20.82 15.23 -7.44
C TRP A 46 -21.20 16.63 -7.92
N TRP A 47 -20.55 17.05 -9.01
CA TRP A 47 -20.70 18.39 -9.57
C TRP A 47 -22.03 18.56 -10.28
N TRP A 48 -22.76 19.63 -9.95
CA TRP A 48 -24.05 19.98 -10.56
C TRP A 48 -23.95 21.29 -11.36
N PRO A 49 -23.72 21.22 -12.69
CA PRO A 49 -23.59 22.42 -13.53
C PRO A 49 -24.89 23.21 -13.58
N ALA A 50 -24.85 24.45 -13.07
CA ALA A 50 -25.99 25.36 -12.90
C ALA A 50 -27.23 24.76 -12.24
N SER A 51 -27.03 23.70 -11.43
CA SER A 51 -28.11 22.85 -10.93
C SER A 51 -29.11 22.43 -12.01
N ALA A 52 -28.66 22.31 -13.26
CA ALA A 52 -29.49 22.02 -14.43
C ALA A 52 -29.85 20.52 -14.50
N VAL A 53 -30.45 20.04 -13.41
CA VAL A 53 -30.77 18.63 -13.15
C VAL A 53 -32.25 18.34 -13.34
N ASP A 54 -32.57 17.07 -13.60
CA ASP A 54 -33.94 16.56 -13.58
C ASP A 54 -33.99 15.16 -12.97
N SER A 55 -35.17 14.78 -12.47
CA SER A 55 -35.39 13.50 -11.76
C SER A 55 -34.95 12.26 -12.54
N ALA A 56 -35.13 12.22 -13.87
CA ALA A 56 -34.84 11.03 -14.66
C ALA A 56 -33.32 10.84 -14.80
N ASN A 57 -32.61 11.91 -15.14
CA ASN A 57 -31.16 11.90 -15.26
C ASN A 57 -30.47 11.79 -13.89
N ILE A 58 -31.03 12.36 -12.81
CA ILE A 58 -30.55 12.13 -11.43
C ILE A 58 -30.59 10.65 -11.11
N SER A 59 -31.73 10.00 -11.33
CA SER A 59 -31.92 8.58 -11.01
C SER A 59 -30.91 7.72 -11.77
N TRP A 60 -30.77 7.96 -13.08
CA TRP A 60 -29.79 7.22 -13.89
C TRP A 60 -28.35 7.43 -13.41
N ASN A 61 -27.93 8.67 -13.13
CA ASN A 61 -26.57 8.95 -12.66
C ASN A 61 -26.29 8.26 -11.32
N LEU A 62 -27.22 8.34 -10.36
CA LEU A 62 -27.08 7.69 -9.07
C LEU A 62 -27.08 6.16 -9.18
N GLU A 63 -27.86 5.58 -10.09
CA GLU A 63 -27.81 4.15 -10.38
C GLU A 63 -26.44 3.73 -10.92
N GLN A 64 -25.82 4.53 -11.79
CA GLN A 64 -24.46 4.27 -12.27
C GLN A 64 -23.42 4.40 -11.15
N ILE A 65 -23.54 5.41 -10.30
CA ILE A 65 -22.67 5.62 -9.13
C ILE A 65 -22.80 4.47 -8.13
N ALA A 66 -24.02 4.05 -7.80
CA ALA A 66 -24.27 2.91 -6.92
C ALA A 66 -23.73 1.59 -7.51
N ALA A 67 -23.98 1.35 -8.80
CA ALA A 67 -23.48 0.16 -9.50
C ALA A 67 -21.95 0.12 -9.60
N ALA A 68 -21.30 1.30 -9.62
CA ALA A 68 -19.85 1.43 -9.56
C ALA A 68 -19.25 1.21 -8.17
N GLY A 69 -20.08 0.97 -7.13
CA GLY A 69 -19.63 0.61 -5.79
C GLY A 69 -19.28 1.80 -4.88
N PHE A 70 -19.77 3.00 -5.20
CA PHE A 70 -19.62 4.16 -4.33
C PHE A 70 -20.50 4.06 -3.07
N GLY A 71 -20.08 4.76 -2.02
CA GLY A 71 -20.80 4.86 -0.74
C GLY A 71 -21.66 6.11 -0.60
N GLY A 72 -21.38 7.16 -1.37
CA GLY A 72 -22.10 8.41 -1.25
C GLY A 72 -21.63 9.46 -2.25
N VAL A 73 -22.35 10.59 -2.23
CA VAL A 73 -22.11 11.74 -3.11
C VAL A 73 -22.00 13.01 -2.28
N GLU A 74 -21.12 13.90 -2.71
CA GLU A 74 -20.98 15.25 -2.13
C GLU A 74 -21.52 16.24 -3.15
N ILE A 75 -22.75 16.68 -2.96
CA ILE A 75 -23.46 17.50 -3.96
C ILE A 75 -22.83 18.89 -3.96
N THR A 76 -22.25 19.29 -5.09
CA THR A 76 -21.62 20.60 -5.24
C THR A 76 -22.19 21.33 -6.47
N PRO A 77 -23.20 22.19 -6.29
CA PRO A 77 -23.71 23.06 -7.34
C PRO A 77 -22.63 24.06 -7.78
N ILE A 78 -22.45 24.22 -9.09
CA ILE A 78 -21.46 25.12 -9.68
C ILE A 78 -22.04 25.85 -10.90
N TYR A 79 -21.23 26.66 -11.60
CA TYR A 79 -21.59 27.30 -12.87
C TYR A 79 -22.07 26.29 -13.95
N GLY A 80 -22.81 26.76 -14.95
CA GLY A 80 -23.45 25.91 -15.97
C GLY A 80 -22.69 25.73 -17.27
N ALA A 81 -23.26 24.88 -18.14
CA ALA A 81 -22.89 24.77 -19.54
C ALA A 81 -23.59 25.85 -20.40
N LYS A 82 -22.85 26.47 -21.32
CA LYS A 82 -23.34 27.48 -22.27
C LYS A 82 -24.27 26.84 -23.31
N GLY A 83 -25.36 27.53 -23.62
CA GLY A 83 -26.42 27.05 -24.51
C GLY A 83 -27.46 26.16 -23.81
N GLN A 84 -27.32 25.93 -22.50
CA GLN A 84 -28.22 25.11 -21.68
C GLN A 84 -28.97 25.94 -20.63
N GLU A 85 -29.00 27.27 -20.77
CA GLU A 85 -29.54 28.21 -19.78
C GLU A 85 -31.04 27.97 -19.51
N HIS A 86 -31.78 27.46 -20.51
CA HIS A 86 -33.19 27.07 -20.37
C HIS A 86 -33.42 25.94 -19.34
N ARG A 87 -32.37 25.22 -18.92
CA ARG A 87 -32.40 24.16 -17.91
C ARG A 87 -31.97 24.63 -16.52
N PHE A 88 -31.38 25.82 -16.40
CA PHE A 88 -30.77 26.27 -15.14
C PHE A 88 -31.82 26.38 -14.04
N ILE A 89 -31.40 26.03 -12.81
CA ILE A 89 -32.24 26.10 -11.63
C ILE A 89 -31.50 26.95 -10.59
N ASP A 90 -32.12 28.05 -10.17
CA ASP A 90 -31.55 28.90 -9.14
C ASP A 90 -31.40 28.12 -7.83
N TYR A 91 -30.22 28.20 -7.24
CA TYR A 91 -29.85 27.53 -6.01
C TYR A 91 -30.82 27.89 -4.86
N LEU A 92 -31.32 26.87 -4.15
CA LEU A 92 -32.32 26.99 -3.07
C LEU A 92 -33.68 27.60 -3.50
N SER A 93 -34.00 27.64 -4.79
CA SER A 93 -35.39 27.86 -5.24
C SER A 93 -36.26 26.64 -4.93
N ASP A 94 -37.59 26.80 -4.90
CA ASP A 94 -38.52 25.68 -4.64
C ASP A 94 -38.25 24.48 -5.58
N ARG A 95 -38.00 24.76 -6.87
CA ARG A 95 -37.65 23.73 -7.85
C ARG A 95 -36.32 23.03 -7.51
N TRP A 96 -35.34 23.77 -6.98
CA TRP A 96 -34.07 23.18 -6.53
C TRP A 96 -34.31 22.26 -5.33
N ILE A 97 -35.10 22.69 -4.36
CA ILE A 97 -35.48 21.89 -3.18
C ILE A 97 -36.18 20.59 -3.61
N ASP A 98 -37.05 20.64 -4.62
CA ASP A 98 -37.70 19.44 -5.18
C ASP A 98 -36.68 18.46 -5.77
N MET A 99 -35.71 18.95 -6.54
CA MET A 99 -34.67 18.10 -7.13
C MET A 99 -33.72 17.53 -6.07
N PHE A 100 -33.34 18.32 -5.07
CA PHE A 100 -32.56 17.84 -3.94
C PHE A 100 -33.31 16.77 -3.13
N SER A 101 -34.60 16.97 -2.88
CA SER A 101 -35.45 15.99 -2.18
C SER A 101 -35.56 14.68 -2.97
N TRP A 102 -35.70 14.77 -4.31
CA TRP A 102 -35.66 13.60 -5.19
C TRP A 102 -34.31 12.88 -5.08
N THR A 103 -33.20 13.60 -5.16
CA THR A 103 -31.85 13.06 -4.99
C THR A 103 -31.67 12.34 -3.67
N VAL A 104 -32.08 12.93 -2.55
CA VAL A 104 -31.97 12.31 -1.22
C VAL A 104 -32.81 11.04 -1.14
N ALA A 105 -34.04 11.04 -1.68
CA ALA A 105 -34.88 9.85 -1.72
C ALA A 105 -34.23 8.73 -2.55
N GLU A 106 -33.62 9.08 -3.68
CA GLU A 106 -32.95 8.14 -4.56
C GLU A 106 -31.65 7.59 -3.96
N CYS A 107 -30.85 8.43 -3.30
CA CYS A 107 -29.72 8.00 -2.49
C CYS A 107 -30.16 7.03 -1.39
N GLY A 108 -31.26 7.32 -0.69
CA GLY A 108 -31.84 6.41 0.29
C GLY A 108 -32.25 5.05 -0.31
N ARG A 109 -32.87 5.05 -1.50
CA ARG A 109 -33.20 3.83 -2.25
C ARG A 109 -31.97 2.99 -2.61
N LEU A 110 -30.87 3.67 -2.94
CA LEU A 110 -29.61 3.07 -3.40
C LEU A 110 -28.58 2.84 -2.28
N GLN A 111 -28.91 3.20 -1.04
CA GLN A 111 -28.01 3.14 0.12
C GLN A 111 -26.72 3.98 -0.05
N LEU A 112 -26.89 5.18 -0.60
CA LEU A 112 -25.84 6.19 -0.75
C LEU A 112 -26.00 7.27 0.32
N GLY A 113 -24.89 7.74 0.87
CA GLY A 113 -24.83 8.91 1.73
C GLY A 113 -24.81 10.21 0.93
N VAL A 114 -25.20 11.31 1.59
CA VAL A 114 -25.25 12.64 0.97
C VAL A 114 -24.58 13.64 1.89
N ASP A 115 -23.55 14.30 1.36
CA ASP A 115 -22.91 15.47 1.98
C ASP A 115 -23.11 16.70 1.06
N MET A 116 -23.05 17.92 1.61
CA MET A 116 -23.19 19.16 0.84
C MET A 116 -22.51 20.33 1.57
N PRO A 117 -21.91 21.33 0.90
CA PRO A 117 -21.48 22.52 1.60
C PRO A 117 -22.70 23.40 1.95
N PRO A 118 -22.65 24.22 3.01
CA PRO A 118 -23.69 25.22 3.28
C PRO A 118 -23.54 26.41 2.30
N GLY A 119 -23.78 26.17 1.00
CA GLY A 119 -23.56 27.11 -0.10
C GLY A 119 -23.39 26.41 -1.46
N THR A 120 -22.90 27.15 -2.44
CA THR A 120 -22.58 26.66 -3.80
C THR A 120 -21.12 26.97 -4.14
N GLY A 121 -20.52 26.20 -5.05
CA GLY A 121 -19.11 26.33 -5.37
C GLY A 121 -18.25 26.12 -4.12
N TRP A 122 -17.22 26.95 -3.97
CA TRP A 122 -16.40 26.96 -2.76
C TRP A 122 -16.09 28.38 -2.29
N ARG A 123 -15.72 28.50 -1.01
CA ARG A 123 -15.95 29.65 -0.10
C ARG A 123 -17.41 29.82 0.30
N THR A 124 -17.67 29.77 1.60
CA THR A 124 -18.98 30.01 2.18
C THR A 124 -19.44 31.43 1.89
N GLY A 125 -20.62 31.59 1.28
CA GLY A 125 -21.16 32.89 0.91
C GLY A 125 -22.39 32.81 0.02
N GLY A 126 -22.87 33.97 -0.44
CA GLY A 126 -24.02 34.05 -1.34
C GLY A 126 -24.61 35.46 -1.44
N PRO A 127 -25.73 35.62 -2.16
CA PRO A 127 -26.31 36.93 -2.48
C PRO A 127 -26.87 37.69 -1.27
N TRP A 128 -27.05 37.02 -0.13
CA TRP A 128 -27.52 37.63 1.12
C TRP A 128 -26.40 38.04 2.07
N VAL A 129 -25.13 37.90 1.67
CA VAL A 129 -24.01 38.48 2.41
C VAL A 129 -23.88 39.95 2.03
N ALA A 130 -23.90 40.85 3.01
CA ALA A 130 -23.72 42.28 2.76
C ALA A 130 -22.22 42.62 2.57
N LEU A 131 -21.92 43.72 1.87
CA LEU A 131 -20.53 44.16 1.65
C LEU A 131 -19.76 44.38 2.97
N GLU A 132 -20.44 44.82 4.03
CA GLU A 132 -19.85 45.00 5.36
C GLU A 132 -19.47 43.69 6.07
N ASP A 133 -20.04 42.57 5.62
CA ASP A 133 -19.82 41.21 6.13
C ASP A 133 -18.89 40.39 5.22
N ALA A 134 -18.51 40.98 4.09
CA ALA A 134 -17.69 40.34 3.08
C ALA A 134 -16.26 40.11 3.57
N ASP A 135 -15.67 39.02 3.09
CA ASP A 135 -14.26 38.73 3.25
C ASP A 135 -13.38 39.91 2.78
N SER A 136 -12.67 40.52 3.72
CA SER A 136 -12.02 41.83 3.56
C SER A 136 -10.58 41.81 4.08
N LYS A 137 -9.74 42.65 3.48
CA LYS A 137 -8.34 42.83 3.90
C LYS A 137 -8.17 44.03 4.82
N LEU A 138 -7.15 43.99 5.66
CA LEU A 138 -6.58 45.15 6.32
C LEU A 138 -5.84 46.02 5.29
N ALA A 139 -6.27 47.26 5.15
CA ALA A 139 -5.52 48.29 4.43
C ALA A 139 -5.01 49.32 5.43
N ILE A 140 -3.77 49.77 5.24
CA ILE A 140 -3.13 50.80 6.07
C ILE A 140 -2.65 51.90 5.12
N ASP A 141 -3.33 53.04 5.17
CA ASP A 141 -2.84 54.25 4.50
C ASP A 141 -1.90 55.01 5.45
N ILE A 142 -0.93 55.71 4.88
CA ILE A 142 0.01 56.56 5.63
C ILE A 142 -0.10 57.97 5.09
N ASP A 143 -0.30 58.92 5.99
CA ASP A 143 -0.24 60.34 5.68
C ASP A 143 0.94 61.02 6.39
N HIS A 144 1.45 62.09 5.79
CA HIS A 144 2.64 62.82 6.23
C HIS A 144 2.30 64.30 6.45
N PRO A 145 1.61 64.64 7.54
CA PRO A 145 1.20 66.01 7.77
C PRO A 145 2.36 66.93 8.13
N MET A 146 2.25 68.21 7.78
CA MET A 146 3.19 69.25 8.21
C MET A 146 2.97 69.64 9.68
N PRO A 147 4.04 69.80 10.49
CA PRO A 147 3.91 70.26 11.87
C PRO A 147 3.13 71.58 12.00
N GLY A 148 2.12 71.61 12.86
CA GLY A 148 1.28 72.79 13.12
C GLY A 148 0.19 73.06 12.08
N GLU A 149 0.01 72.18 11.09
CA GLU A 149 -1.10 72.30 10.14
C GLU A 149 -2.42 71.75 10.72
N ILE A 150 -3.53 72.16 10.09
CA ILE A 150 -4.84 71.54 10.33
C ILE A 150 -4.99 70.38 9.35
N TRP A 151 -4.75 69.17 9.83
CA TRP A 151 -4.95 67.96 9.05
C TRP A 151 -6.43 67.65 8.89
N LYS A 152 -6.84 67.33 7.66
CA LYS A 152 -8.23 66.99 7.31
C LYS A 152 -8.25 65.68 6.54
N TYR A 153 -9.03 64.73 7.03
CA TYR A 153 -9.17 63.42 6.39
C TYR A 153 -10.64 63.00 6.32
N SER A 154 -11.06 62.50 5.16
CA SER A 154 -12.41 61.94 5.00
C SER A 154 -12.35 60.42 5.07
N CYS A 155 -13.10 59.88 6.02
CA CYS A 155 -13.28 58.44 6.21
C CYS A 155 -14.48 57.91 5.41
N ALA A 156 -15.13 58.75 4.60
CA ALA A 156 -16.31 58.38 3.83
C ALA A 156 -16.03 57.16 2.93
N GLY A 157 -16.91 56.16 3.00
CA GLY A 157 -16.79 54.91 2.24
C GLY A 157 -15.73 53.93 2.76
N LYS A 158 -15.00 54.25 3.83
CA LYS A 158 -14.05 53.35 4.50
C LYS A 158 -14.59 52.90 5.84
N ARG A 159 -14.41 51.62 6.14
CA ARG A 159 -14.67 51.09 7.48
C ARG A 159 -13.39 51.18 8.31
N ILE A 160 -13.25 52.30 9.01
CA ILE A 160 -12.07 52.62 9.83
C ILE A 160 -11.97 51.65 11.02
N LEU A 161 -10.78 51.11 11.22
CA LEU A 161 -10.41 50.29 12.36
C LEU A 161 -9.59 51.09 13.37
N ALA A 162 -8.64 51.90 12.90
CA ALA A 162 -7.85 52.81 13.73
C ALA A 162 -7.27 53.98 12.92
N ILE A 163 -7.17 55.15 13.53
CA ILE A 163 -6.39 56.30 13.02
C ILE A 163 -5.44 56.71 14.14
N VAL A 164 -4.13 56.62 13.91
CA VAL A 164 -3.13 56.85 14.95
C VAL A 164 -1.97 57.69 14.42
N ALA A 165 -1.66 58.77 15.15
CA ALA A 165 -0.52 59.63 14.86
C ALA A 165 0.72 59.16 15.62
N TYR A 166 1.85 59.10 14.91
CA TYR A 166 3.16 58.68 15.37
C TYR A 166 4.18 59.80 15.23
N GLY A 167 5.17 59.83 16.13
CA GLY A 167 6.23 60.83 16.14
C GLY A 167 7.15 60.65 17.34
N SER A 168 7.79 61.73 17.80
CA SER A 168 8.68 61.73 18.97
C SER A 168 7.95 61.60 20.34
N PHE A 169 6.68 61.21 20.32
CA PHE A 169 5.78 61.10 21.46
C PHE A 169 5.00 59.78 21.44
N GLU A 170 4.34 59.46 22.55
CA GLU A 170 3.45 58.30 22.66
C GLU A 170 2.32 58.34 21.61
N PRO A 171 2.08 57.26 20.83
CA PRO A 171 1.11 57.27 19.74
C PRO A 171 -0.27 57.82 20.16
N ILE A 172 -0.76 58.80 19.41
CA ILE A 172 -2.04 59.47 19.70
C ILE A 172 -3.14 58.83 18.86
N ASN A 173 -4.06 58.13 19.51
CA ASN A 173 -5.24 57.57 18.85
C ASN A 173 -6.25 58.69 18.53
N LEU A 174 -6.56 58.86 17.25
CA LEU A 174 -7.49 59.86 16.71
C LEU A 174 -8.83 59.24 16.29
N THR A 175 -8.99 57.92 16.39
CA THR A 175 -10.17 57.18 15.91
C THR A 175 -11.47 57.75 16.49
N ASP A 176 -11.49 58.03 17.80
CA ASP A 176 -12.66 58.58 18.50
C ASP A 176 -12.91 60.07 18.21
N ARG A 177 -12.02 60.74 17.48
CA ARG A 177 -12.16 62.16 17.06
C ARG A 177 -12.87 62.31 15.71
N MET A 178 -13.26 61.21 15.08
CA MET A 178 -14.06 61.23 13.86
C MET A 178 -15.43 61.86 14.12
N GLN A 179 -15.81 62.83 13.29
CA GLN A 179 -17.09 63.52 13.39
C GLN A 179 -18.23 62.69 12.76
N ALA A 180 -19.47 63.07 13.03
CA ALA A 180 -20.66 62.36 12.53
C ALA A 180 -20.80 62.36 10.99
N ASP A 181 -20.12 63.28 10.30
CA ASP A 181 -20.07 63.36 8.83
C ASP A 181 -18.92 62.54 8.23
N SER A 182 -18.30 61.66 9.02
CA SER A 182 -17.13 60.84 8.65
C SER A 182 -15.89 61.65 8.28
N ASN A 183 -15.79 62.91 8.70
CA ASN A 183 -14.57 63.70 8.57
C ASN A 183 -13.81 63.79 9.89
N LEU A 184 -12.50 63.97 9.81
CA LEU A 184 -11.63 64.21 10.94
C LEU A 184 -10.83 65.48 10.68
N ILE A 185 -10.88 66.40 11.64
CA ILE A 185 -10.09 67.64 11.63
C ILE A 185 -9.24 67.64 12.89
N TRP A 186 -7.93 67.74 12.73
CA TRP A 186 -6.99 67.68 13.84
C TRP A 186 -5.84 68.67 13.65
N GLU A 187 -5.51 69.41 14.71
CA GLU A 187 -4.31 70.25 14.74
C GLU A 187 -3.10 69.37 15.06
N VAL A 188 -2.16 69.32 14.13
CA VAL A 188 -1.03 68.39 14.16
C VAL A 188 0.04 68.91 15.12
N PRO A 189 0.34 68.20 16.22
CA PRO A 189 1.40 68.59 17.14
C PRO A 189 2.77 68.61 16.46
N ILE A 190 3.63 69.53 16.91
CA ILE A 190 5.03 69.54 16.52
C ILE A 190 5.69 68.22 16.93
N GLY A 191 6.39 67.57 15.98
CA GLY A 191 7.02 66.27 16.17
C GLY A 191 6.20 65.08 15.68
N THR A 192 5.02 65.30 15.09
CA THR A 192 4.28 64.27 14.34
C THR A 192 5.02 63.97 13.04
N GLU A 193 5.27 62.69 12.77
CA GLU A 193 5.98 62.23 11.57
C GLU A 193 5.02 61.56 10.58
N HIS A 194 4.10 60.74 11.10
CA HIS A 194 3.19 59.91 10.30
C HIS A 194 1.82 59.80 10.95
N ILE A 195 0.76 59.73 10.14
CA ILE A 195 -0.57 59.28 10.58
C ILE A 195 -0.91 58.01 9.83
N TYR A 196 -1.12 56.91 10.56
CA TYR A 196 -1.52 55.62 10.00
C TYR A 196 -3.04 55.48 10.10
N ILE A 197 -3.68 55.13 8.99
CA ILE A 197 -5.13 54.91 8.89
C ILE A 197 -5.37 53.44 8.51
N ALA A 198 -5.70 52.63 9.51
CA ALA A 198 -6.09 51.24 9.32
C ALA A 198 -7.60 51.15 9.02
N HIS A 199 -7.98 50.49 7.93
CA HIS A 199 -9.38 50.29 7.54
C HIS A 199 -9.59 48.96 6.81
N LEU A 200 -10.83 48.48 6.75
CA LEU A 200 -11.17 47.32 5.92
C LEU A 200 -11.28 47.71 4.45
N GLN A 201 -10.78 46.84 3.57
CA GLN A 201 -10.89 46.97 2.12
C GLN A 201 -11.40 45.66 1.51
N TYR A 202 -12.55 45.72 0.83
CA TYR A 202 -13.04 44.62 0.02
C TYR A 202 -12.19 44.47 -1.26
N ARG A 203 -11.72 43.25 -1.54
CA ARG A 203 -10.89 42.94 -2.74
C ARG A 203 -11.36 41.67 -3.48
N GLY A 204 -12.65 41.57 -3.77
CA GLY A 204 -13.16 40.54 -4.70
C GLY A 204 -13.29 39.14 -4.12
N GLY A 205 -13.40 39.00 -2.78
CA GLY A 205 -13.69 37.74 -2.09
C GLY A 205 -15.13 37.27 -2.30
N ASN A 206 -15.55 37.06 -3.55
CA ASN A 206 -16.83 36.44 -3.87
C ASN A 206 -16.77 34.92 -3.66
N VAL A 207 -17.94 34.29 -3.62
CA VAL A 207 -18.11 32.84 -3.79
C VAL A 207 -17.41 32.40 -5.08
N LYS A 208 -16.61 31.35 -5.03
CA LYS A 208 -15.83 30.84 -6.17
C LYS A 208 -16.65 29.77 -6.91
N ARG A 209 -16.77 29.91 -8.24
CA ARG A 209 -17.56 29.02 -9.12
C ARG A 209 -19.05 28.85 -8.74
N PRO A 210 -19.79 29.90 -8.35
CA PRO A 210 -21.16 29.75 -7.88
C PRO A 210 -22.09 29.20 -8.98
N ALA A 211 -23.08 28.42 -8.58
CA ALA A 211 -24.27 28.14 -9.38
C ALA A 211 -25.17 29.40 -9.46
N PRO A 212 -26.06 29.48 -10.46
CA PRO A 212 -27.09 30.51 -10.54
C PRO A 212 -27.86 30.63 -9.22
N GLY A 213 -28.08 31.86 -8.76
CA GLY A 213 -28.79 32.16 -7.51
C GLY A 213 -27.91 32.08 -6.26
N GLY A 214 -26.65 31.67 -6.39
CA GLY A 214 -25.67 31.64 -5.30
C GLY A 214 -24.49 32.59 -5.46
N GLU A 215 -24.53 33.47 -6.47
CA GLU A 215 -23.53 34.52 -6.66
C GLU A 215 -23.56 35.55 -5.52
N GLY A 216 -22.40 36.00 -5.06
CA GLY A 216 -22.31 37.06 -4.05
C GLY A 216 -20.98 37.06 -3.30
N TYR A 217 -20.95 37.81 -2.19
CA TYR A 217 -19.78 37.92 -1.33
C TYR A 217 -19.59 36.64 -0.51
N ALA A 218 -18.33 36.22 -0.33
CA ALA A 218 -17.96 35.24 0.69
C ALA A 218 -18.02 35.91 2.06
N VAL A 219 -18.45 35.16 3.08
CA VAL A 219 -18.44 35.66 4.46
C VAL A 219 -17.00 35.80 4.96
N THR A 220 -16.73 36.82 5.79
CA THR A 220 -15.46 36.85 6.51
C THR A 220 -15.35 35.64 7.46
N PRO A 221 -14.28 34.83 7.39
CA PRO A 221 -14.10 33.68 8.28
C PRO A 221 -13.64 34.12 9.68
N TYR A 222 -13.41 35.41 9.92
CA TYR A 222 -12.90 35.92 11.20
C TYR A 222 -13.99 36.54 12.08
N SER A 223 -15.27 36.21 11.85
CA SER A 223 -16.39 36.68 12.67
C SER A 223 -17.52 35.68 12.83
N ARG A 224 -17.70 35.18 14.05
CA ARG A 224 -18.80 34.24 14.39
C ARG A 224 -20.17 34.81 14.09
N ASN A 225 -20.37 36.11 14.35
CA ASN A 225 -21.65 36.77 14.18
C ASN A 225 -22.05 36.85 12.71
N VAL A 226 -21.09 37.12 11.82
CA VAL A 226 -21.32 37.16 10.37
C VAL A 226 -21.68 35.77 9.87
N LEU A 227 -20.87 34.75 10.22
CA LEU A 227 -21.13 33.38 9.82
C LEU A 227 -22.50 32.88 10.30
N ARG A 228 -22.87 33.14 11.56
CA ARG A 228 -24.20 32.75 12.08
C ARG A 228 -25.36 33.44 11.37
N ARG A 229 -25.20 34.71 10.94
CA ARG A 229 -26.23 35.38 10.12
C ARG A 229 -26.42 34.67 8.79
N PHE A 230 -25.31 34.35 8.12
CA PHE A 230 -25.34 33.59 6.87
C PHE A 230 -26.00 32.22 7.05
N LEU A 231 -25.57 31.45 8.04
CA LEU A 231 -26.09 30.10 8.31
C LEU A 231 -27.56 30.10 8.72
N LYS A 232 -28.02 31.12 9.44
CA LYS A 232 -29.45 31.30 9.77
C LYS A 232 -30.29 31.51 8.51
N GLU A 233 -29.82 32.33 7.59
CA GLU A 233 -30.51 32.58 6.33
C GLU A 233 -30.46 31.36 5.41
N PHE A 234 -29.32 30.65 5.38
CA PHE A 234 -29.21 29.35 4.71
C PHE A 234 -30.24 28.37 5.24
N ALA A 235 -30.29 28.13 6.56
CA ALA A 235 -31.26 27.25 7.20
C ALA A 235 -32.72 27.64 6.92
N ARG A 236 -33.01 28.95 6.82
CA ARG A 236 -34.33 29.43 6.44
C ARG A 236 -34.71 29.04 5.01
N ARG A 237 -33.75 29.12 4.08
CA ARG A 237 -33.95 28.79 2.65
C ARG A 237 -33.94 27.29 2.39
N SER A 238 -33.20 26.52 3.18
CA SER A 238 -33.17 25.06 3.13
C SER A 238 -34.21 24.38 4.02
N ALA A 239 -35.17 25.13 4.59
CA ALA A 239 -36.19 24.58 5.49
C ALA A 239 -37.08 23.48 4.86
N GLY A 240 -37.11 23.38 3.53
CA GLY A 240 -37.80 22.32 2.79
C GLY A 240 -36.98 21.03 2.62
N PHE A 241 -35.74 20.96 3.13
CA PHE A 241 -34.93 19.74 3.06
C PHE A 241 -35.61 18.59 3.79
N PRO A 242 -35.52 17.35 3.27
CA PRO A 242 -35.96 16.17 4.00
C PRO A 242 -35.24 16.05 5.36
N GLN A 243 -35.94 15.51 6.36
CA GLN A 243 -35.33 15.28 7.66
C GLN A 243 -34.17 14.28 7.56
N ASN A 244 -33.05 14.56 8.20
CA ASN A 244 -31.82 13.75 8.14
C ASN A 244 -31.31 13.54 6.70
N ALA A 245 -31.57 14.49 5.80
CA ALA A 245 -31.16 14.41 4.40
C ALA A 245 -29.64 14.34 4.21
N LEU A 246 -28.89 15.03 5.06
CA LEU A 246 -27.44 15.18 4.95
C LEU A 246 -26.74 14.45 6.10
N ARG A 247 -25.76 13.61 5.76
CA ARG A 247 -24.85 13.01 6.74
C ARG A 247 -23.92 14.09 7.29
N ALA A 248 -23.26 14.84 6.41
CA ALA A 248 -22.41 15.96 6.81
C ALA A 248 -22.62 17.22 5.97
N TYR A 249 -22.45 18.36 6.61
CA TYR A 249 -22.07 19.58 5.91
C TYR A 249 -20.55 19.61 5.78
N PHE A 250 -20.03 19.92 4.59
CA PHE A 250 -18.59 20.02 4.41
C PHE A 250 -18.13 21.44 4.07
N HIS A 251 -16.90 21.75 4.44
CA HIS A 251 -16.20 22.95 4.01
C HIS A 251 -14.97 22.55 3.21
N ASP A 252 -14.91 23.04 1.97
CA ASP A 252 -13.82 22.85 1.01
C ASP A 252 -12.54 23.59 1.45
N SER A 253 -11.43 23.41 0.74
CA SER A 253 -10.15 24.04 1.09
C SER A 253 -10.24 25.56 1.31
N PHE A 254 -9.46 26.07 2.27
CA PHE A 254 -9.57 27.46 2.71
C PHE A 254 -8.97 28.43 1.67
N GLU A 255 -9.85 28.99 0.84
CA GLU A 255 -9.48 29.86 -0.28
C GLU A 255 -9.85 31.34 -0.09
N TYR A 256 -10.16 31.79 1.12
CA TYR A 256 -10.55 33.18 1.41
C TYR A 256 -9.39 34.15 1.14
N VAL A 257 -9.70 35.35 0.66
CA VAL A 257 -8.69 36.36 0.28
C VAL A 257 -8.37 37.31 1.43
N GLY A 258 -9.33 37.60 2.32
CA GLY A 258 -9.22 38.57 3.40
C GLY A 258 -8.34 38.12 4.56
N ASP A 259 -7.91 39.11 5.34
CA ASP A 259 -6.98 38.97 6.47
C ASP A 259 -7.39 39.86 7.66
N ALA A 260 -8.64 40.33 7.71
CA ALA A 260 -9.16 41.14 8.82
C ALA A 260 -10.68 41.07 8.99
N CYS A 261 -11.14 41.47 10.16
CA CYS A 261 -12.55 41.72 10.48
C CYS A 261 -12.72 43.06 11.23
N ALA A 262 -13.96 43.47 11.43
CA ALA A 262 -14.31 44.80 11.94
C ALA A 262 -13.82 45.09 13.37
N ASP A 263 -13.71 44.04 14.18
CA ASP A 263 -13.32 44.11 15.58
C ASP A 263 -11.91 43.55 15.81
N ILE A 264 -11.11 43.35 14.77
CA ILE A 264 -9.79 42.69 14.84
C ILE A 264 -8.85 43.33 15.88
N PHE A 265 -8.85 44.65 16.04
CA PHE A 265 -8.00 45.33 17.04
C PHE A 265 -8.44 45.04 18.48
N VAL A 266 -9.75 44.95 18.71
CA VAL A 266 -10.33 44.59 20.01
C VAL A 266 -10.03 43.14 20.33
N ARG A 267 -10.22 42.24 19.35
CA ARG A 267 -9.93 40.81 19.47
C ARG A 267 -8.44 40.57 19.72
N PHE A 268 -7.58 41.23 18.95
CA PHE A 268 -6.14 41.17 19.12
C PHE A 268 -5.73 41.55 20.53
N LYS A 269 -6.20 42.70 21.04
CA LYS A 269 -5.88 43.14 22.40
C LYS A 269 -6.35 42.16 23.47
N SER A 270 -7.52 41.55 23.28
CA SER A 270 -8.03 40.53 24.19
C SER A 270 -7.20 39.24 24.20
N ILE A 271 -6.65 38.84 23.06
CA ILE A 271 -5.90 37.58 22.90
C ILE A 271 -4.42 37.78 23.28
N LYS A 272 -3.81 38.88 22.82
CA LYS A 272 -2.37 39.14 22.95
C LYS A 272 -1.99 40.04 24.14
N GLY A 273 -2.97 40.70 24.76
CA GLY A 273 -2.76 41.53 25.95
C GLY A 273 -2.21 42.93 25.71
N TYR A 274 -1.99 43.34 24.44
CA TYR A 274 -1.53 44.68 24.10
C TYR A 274 -2.29 45.32 22.93
N ASP A 275 -2.22 46.64 22.84
CA ASP A 275 -2.97 47.42 21.86
C ASP A 275 -2.24 47.48 20.50
N LEU A 276 -2.72 46.71 19.52
CA LEU A 276 -2.14 46.67 18.16
C LEU A 276 -2.13 48.05 17.49
N SER A 277 -3.06 48.95 17.83
CA SER A 277 -3.09 50.29 17.23
C SER A 277 -1.88 51.13 17.59
N ARG A 278 -1.10 50.73 18.60
CA ARG A 278 0.18 51.37 18.95
C ARG A 278 1.36 50.84 18.14
N HIS A 279 1.16 49.79 17.36
CA HIS A 279 2.20 49.09 16.59
C HIS A 279 1.89 49.02 15.08
N LEU A 280 1.11 49.95 14.54
CA LEU A 280 0.81 50.02 13.09
C LEU A 280 2.06 50.14 12.20
N PRO A 281 3.12 50.91 12.56
CA PRO A 281 4.37 50.90 11.80
C PRO A 281 4.97 49.49 11.73
N ALA A 282 5.05 48.77 12.86
CA ALA A 282 5.60 47.41 12.88
C ALA A 282 4.72 46.42 12.09
N LEU A 283 3.40 46.49 12.24
CA LEU A 283 2.45 45.68 11.46
C LEU A 283 2.62 45.92 9.95
N ASN A 284 2.90 47.17 9.56
CA ASN A 284 3.14 47.59 8.17
C ASN A 284 4.60 47.42 7.69
N GLY A 285 5.47 46.76 8.47
CA GLY A 285 6.86 46.52 8.09
C GLY A 285 7.78 47.74 8.16
N GLN A 286 7.39 48.78 8.89
CA GLN A 286 8.07 50.07 9.01
C GLN A 286 8.52 50.34 10.46
N ALA A 287 9.15 49.34 11.09
CA ALA A 287 9.75 49.47 12.42
C ALA A 287 11.06 48.66 12.49
N ASP A 288 11.61 48.48 13.69
CA ASP A 288 12.74 47.57 13.91
C ASP A 288 12.40 46.15 13.41
N PRO A 289 13.31 45.46 12.70
CA PRO A 289 13.03 44.14 12.12
C PRO A 289 12.51 43.09 13.11
N ASP A 290 13.04 43.02 14.34
CA ASP A 290 12.57 42.04 15.33
C ASP A 290 11.15 42.39 15.81
N GLN A 291 10.87 43.68 16.00
CA GLN A 291 9.53 44.15 16.32
C GLN A 291 8.53 43.85 15.20
N VAL A 292 8.90 44.09 13.93
CA VAL A 292 8.06 43.78 12.76
C VAL A 292 7.72 42.29 12.75
N LEU A 293 8.73 41.42 12.82
CA LEU A 293 8.55 39.97 12.77
C LEU A 293 7.59 39.48 13.85
N ARG A 294 7.77 39.96 15.09
CA ARG A 294 6.97 39.55 16.25
C ARG A 294 5.54 40.06 16.22
N VAL A 295 5.34 41.34 15.87
CA VAL A 295 3.99 41.93 15.79
C VAL A 295 3.19 41.29 14.66
N GLN A 296 3.81 41.02 13.50
CA GLN A 296 3.14 40.34 12.40
C GLN A 296 2.84 38.86 12.72
N ALA A 297 3.74 38.17 13.42
CA ALA A 297 3.47 36.80 13.89
C ALA A 297 2.31 36.77 14.89
N ASP A 298 2.25 37.71 15.84
CA ASP A 298 1.11 37.83 16.76
C ASP A 298 -0.20 38.08 16.00
N TYR A 299 -0.16 38.85 14.90
CA TYR A 299 -1.33 39.07 14.05
C TYR A 299 -1.78 37.78 13.33
N ARG A 300 -0.84 37.04 12.74
CA ARG A 300 -1.10 35.75 12.07
C ARG A 300 -1.71 34.73 13.04
N ASP A 301 -1.16 34.63 14.25
CA ASP A 301 -1.69 33.75 15.30
C ASP A 301 -3.14 34.13 15.67
N VAL A 302 -3.43 35.42 15.83
CA VAL A 302 -4.81 35.89 16.06
C VAL A 302 -5.74 35.51 14.92
N LEU A 303 -5.32 35.65 13.66
CA LEU A 303 -6.13 35.20 12.52
C LEU A 303 -6.40 33.70 12.58
N GLY A 304 -5.38 32.89 12.86
CA GLY A 304 -5.51 31.45 13.03
C GLY A 304 -6.52 31.07 14.12
N GLN A 305 -6.42 31.71 15.29
CA GLN A 305 -7.36 31.49 16.40
C GLN A 305 -8.80 31.90 16.05
N LEU A 306 -8.98 32.99 15.29
CA LEU A 306 -10.31 33.40 14.83
C LEU A 306 -10.88 32.39 13.83
N VAL A 307 -10.10 31.85 12.89
CA VAL A 307 -10.60 30.78 12.01
C VAL A 307 -11.06 29.58 12.83
N LEU A 308 -10.29 29.15 13.82
CA LEU A 308 -10.69 28.03 14.69
C LEU A 308 -11.97 28.34 15.48
N GLN A 309 -12.02 29.45 16.19
CA GLN A 309 -13.08 29.77 17.14
C GLN A 309 -14.36 30.29 16.49
N ASP A 310 -14.23 31.10 15.45
CA ASP A 310 -15.33 31.84 14.85
C ASP A 310 -15.85 31.18 13.58
N PHE A 311 -15.01 30.40 12.87
CA PHE A 311 -15.40 29.69 11.67
C PHE A 311 -15.59 28.19 11.91
N SER A 312 -14.51 27.42 12.13
CA SER A 312 -14.57 25.95 12.19
C SER A 312 -15.45 25.45 13.33
N ASN A 313 -15.27 25.94 14.55
CA ASN A 313 -16.11 25.56 15.69
C ASN A 313 -17.57 26.00 15.53
N THR A 314 -17.81 27.14 14.88
CA THR A 314 -19.17 27.64 14.63
C THR A 314 -19.89 26.78 13.60
N LEU A 315 -19.20 26.38 12.51
CA LEU A 315 -19.75 25.45 11.51
C LEU A 315 -20.01 24.08 12.13
N SER A 316 -19.06 23.55 12.90
CA SER A 316 -19.20 22.29 13.63
C SER A 316 -20.46 22.28 14.50
N GLN A 317 -20.57 23.30 15.39
CA GLN A 317 -21.74 23.45 16.26
C GLN A 317 -23.05 23.59 15.46
N TRP A 318 -23.07 24.43 14.42
CA TRP A 318 -24.28 24.65 13.64
C TRP A 318 -24.71 23.39 12.87
N SER A 319 -23.77 22.62 12.32
CA SER A 319 -24.06 21.35 11.67
C SER A 319 -24.74 20.37 12.64
N HIS A 320 -24.23 20.26 13.87
CA HIS A 320 -24.86 19.44 14.92
C HIS A 320 -26.26 19.94 15.26
N GLU A 321 -26.49 21.26 15.30
CA GLU A 321 -27.82 21.86 15.49
C GLU A 321 -28.79 21.49 14.34
N GLN A 322 -28.29 21.21 13.14
CA GLN A 322 -29.07 20.68 12.01
C GLN A 322 -29.20 19.15 12.00
N GLY A 323 -28.56 18.43 12.93
CA GLY A 323 -28.56 16.97 12.97
C GLY A 323 -27.56 16.30 12.00
N SER A 324 -26.56 17.04 11.52
CA SER A 324 -25.52 16.55 10.59
C SER A 324 -24.13 16.69 11.20
N LEU A 325 -23.18 15.91 10.68
CA LEU A 325 -21.75 16.04 11.00
C LEU A 325 -21.13 17.24 10.27
N PHE A 326 -19.93 17.63 10.69
CA PHE A 326 -19.10 18.60 10.00
C PHE A 326 -17.82 17.94 9.46
N LYS A 327 -17.59 18.08 8.15
CA LYS A 327 -16.37 17.66 7.44
C LYS A 327 -15.58 18.89 7.00
N ASN A 328 -14.25 18.89 7.13
CA ASN A 328 -13.47 20.11 6.87
C ASN A 328 -12.10 19.86 6.24
N GLN A 329 -11.87 20.52 5.10
CA GLN A 329 -10.54 20.75 4.54
C GLN A 329 -9.91 22.01 5.15
N ALA A 330 -9.17 21.82 6.24
CA ALA A 330 -8.58 22.93 7.00
C ALA A 330 -7.38 23.60 6.32
N HIS A 331 -6.72 22.92 5.38
CA HIS A 331 -5.54 23.45 4.69
C HIS A 331 -5.86 24.67 3.82
N GLY A 332 -4.83 25.46 3.53
CA GLY A 332 -4.93 26.80 2.95
C GLY A 332 -5.25 27.90 3.98
N SER A 333 -5.65 27.51 5.19
CA SER A 333 -5.95 28.45 6.27
C SER A 333 -4.68 29.00 6.91
N PRO A 334 -4.76 30.16 7.59
CA PRO A 334 -3.63 30.72 8.33
C PRO A 334 -3.45 30.13 9.74
N GLY A 335 -4.32 29.20 10.16
CA GLY A 335 -4.33 28.66 11.52
C GLY A 335 -3.54 27.37 11.68
N ASN A 336 -3.40 26.94 12.93
CA ASN A 336 -2.80 25.64 13.25
C ASN A 336 -3.66 24.52 12.63
N LEU A 337 -3.13 23.84 11.61
CA LEU A 337 -3.87 22.83 10.85
C LEU A 337 -4.35 21.67 11.72
N LEU A 338 -3.54 21.21 12.69
CA LEU A 338 -3.92 20.11 13.58
C LEU A 338 -5.16 20.45 14.41
N ASP A 339 -5.24 21.68 14.93
CA ASP A 339 -6.40 22.14 15.71
C ASP A 339 -7.63 22.37 14.84
N LEU A 340 -7.44 22.90 13.63
CA LEU A 340 -8.53 23.14 12.69
C LEU A 340 -9.12 21.85 12.11
N TYR A 341 -8.29 20.85 11.85
CA TYR A 341 -8.75 19.49 11.56
C TYR A 341 -9.44 18.89 12.78
N ALA A 342 -8.89 19.06 13.99
CA ALA A 342 -9.48 18.58 15.22
C ALA A 342 -10.85 19.23 15.56
N ALA A 343 -11.23 20.34 14.94
CA ALA A 343 -12.55 20.96 15.11
C ALA A 343 -13.70 20.26 14.35
N ALA A 344 -13.41 19.46 13.31
CA ALA A 344 -14.41 18.82 12.46
C ALA A 344 -14.66 17.36 12.85
N ASP A 345 -15.89 16.85 12.78
CA ASP A 345 -16.16 15.41 13.05
C ASP A 345 -15.39 14.49 12.10
N ILE A 346 -15.19 14.94 10.86
CA ILE A 346 -14.41 14.25 9.82
C ILE A 346 -13.36 15.23 9.26
N PRO A 347 -12.10 15.16 9.73
CA PRO A 347 -11.00 15.93 9.12
C PRO A 347 -10.78 15.47 7.67
N GLU A 348 -10.57 16.39 6.74
CA GLU A 348 -10.37 16.06 5.34
C GLU A 348 -9.10 16.67 4.76
N THR A 349 -8.20 15.85 4.22
CA THR A 349 -7.04 16.35 3.46
C THR A 349 -7.32 16.31 1.95
N GLU A 350 -6.30 16.51 1.13
CA GLU A 350 -6.38 16.44 -0.33
C GLU A 350 -5.06 15.91 -0.88
N ILE A 351 -5.11 15.11 -1.96
CA ILE A 351 -3.95 14.85 -2.81
C ILE A 351 -4.15 15.55 -4.15
N PHE A 352 -3.18 16.38 -4.52
CA PHE A 352 -3.22 17.22 -5.71
C PHE A 352 -2.04 16.90 -6.63
N GLY A 353 -2.22 17.01 -7.93
CA GLY A 353 -1.13 16.86 -8.89
C GLY A 353 -0.60 15.43 -9.03
N THR A 354 0.53 15.27 -9.73
CA THR A 354 1.16 13.97 -9.94
C THR A 354 1.82 13.45 -8.67
N LEU A 355 1.81 12.12 -8.45
CA LEU A 355 2.44 11.47 -7.28
C LEU A 355 3.95 11.69 -7.11
N SER A 356 4.63 12.20 -8.14
CA SER A 356 6.06 12.55 -8.07
C SER A 356 6.32 14.02 -7.72
N GLY A 357 5.27 14.84 -7.60
CA GLY A 357 5.36 16.27 -7.31
C GLY A 357 5.22 16.59 -5.82
N PRO A 358 5.51 17.84 -5.40
CA PRO A 358 5.37 18.28 -4.02
C PRO A 358 3.92 18.33 -3.51
N ASP A 359 2.95 18.23 -4.41
CA ASP A 359 1.52 18.38 -4.13
C ASP A 359 0.83 17.08 -3.67
N ALA A 360 1.55 15.96 -3.74
CA ALA A 360 1.10 14.64 -3.37
C ALA A 360 1.89 14.09 -2.18
N ASP A 361 1.98 14.89 -1.11
CA ASP A 361 2.89 14.63 0.00
C ASP A 361 2.22 13.92 1.19
N ARG A 362 2.72 12.71 1.50
CA ARG A 362 2.18 11.88 2.57
C ARG A 362 2.36 12.50 3.95
N LEU A 363 3.50 13.14 4.22
CA LEU A 363 3.80 13.77 5.50
C LEU A 363 2.86 14.94 5.77
N ILE A 364 2.40 15.62 4.71
CA ILE A 364 1.42 16.70 4.82
C ILE A 364 0.00 16.15 4.97
N ASN A 365 -0.36 15.10 4.23
CA ASN A 365 -1.66 14.44 4.40
C ASN A 365 -1.87 13.92 5.83
N GLN A 366 -0.77 13.48 6.46
CA GLN A 366 -0.77 12.96 7.82
C GLN A 366 -1.16 13.98 8.89
N PHE A 367 -1.17 15.29 8.61
CA PHE A 367 -1.71 16.29 9.55
C PHE A 367 -3.21 16.05 9.85
N ALA A 368 -4.00 15.66 8.85
CA ALA A 368 -5.42 15.41 9.06
C ALA A 368 -5.67 14.11 9.84
N SER A 369 -4.90 13.06 9.54
CA SER A 369 -5.00 11.78 10.27
C SER A 369 -4.46 11.90 11.69
N SER A 370 -3.33 12.57 11.90
CA SER A 370 -2.78 12.87 13.23
C SER A 370 -3.81 13.60 14.09
N ALA A 371 -4.45 14.65 13.55
CA ALA A 371 -5.49 15.35 14.28
C ALA A 371 -6.66 14.42 14.66
N ALA A 372 -7.10 13.53 13.75
CA ALA A 372 -8.15 12.56 14.02
C ALA A 372 -7.74 11.54 15.09
N HIS A 373 -6.54 10.97 14.98
CA HIS A 373 -5.97 9.99 15.90
C HIS A 373 -5.87 10.56 17.31
N ILE A 374 -5.33 11.76 17.48
CA ILE A 374 -5.15 12.35 18.80
C ILE A 374 -6.50 12.56 19.51
N VAL A 375 -7.52 13.08 18.81
CA VAL A 375 -8.83 13.35 19.43
C VAL A 375 -9.84 12.19 19.33
N GLY A 376 -9.44 11.02 18.81
CA GLY A 376 -10.26 9.81 18.80
C GLY A 376 -11.40 9.82 17.77
N LYS A 377 -11.17 10.38 16.59
CA LYS A 377 -12.14 10.35 15.49
C LYS A 377 -11.98 9.09 14.64
N PRO A 378 -13.09 8.43 14.27
CA PRO A 378 -13.03 7.18 13.53
C PRO A 378 -12.67 7.36 12.05
N LEU A 379 -12.96 8.54 11.48
CA LEU A 379 -12.79 8.83 10.06
C LEU A 379 -11.83 9.99 9.84
N THR A 380 -10.90 9.78 8.90
CA THR A 380 -10.11 10.82 8.26
C THR A 380 -10.37 10.72 6.77
N SER A 381 -10.93 11.79 6.21
CA SER A 381 -11.29 11.89 4.80
C SER A 381 -10.14 12.42 3.95
N ALA A 382 -10.19 12.17 2.64
CA ALA A 382 -9.38 12.91 1.67
C ALA A 382 -10.11 13.09 0.35
N GLU A 383 -9.97 14.28 -0.22
CA GLU A 383 -10.24 14.53 -1.62
C GLU A 383 -9.12 13.93 -2.48
N GLY A 384 -9.49 13.03 -3.39
CA GLY A 384 -8.58 12.18 -4.15
C GLY A 384 -8.54 12.47 -5.64
N CYS A 385 -7.33 12.41 -6.21
CA CYS A 385 -7.04 12.45 -7.65
C CYS A 385 -7.26 13.80 -8.36
N THR A 386 -7.27 14.93 -7.65
CA THR A 386 -7.36 16.25 -8.26
C THR A 386 -6.06 16.54 -9.03
N TRP A 387 -6.17 16.83 -10.33
CA TRP A 387 -5.02 17.06 -11.24
C TRP A 387 -3.96 15.95 -11.28
N LEU A 388 -4.33 14.69 -11.03
CA LEU A 388 -3.39 13.56 -11.02
C LEU A 388 -2.60 13.36 -12.33
N GLY A 389 -3.13 13.91 -13.42
CA GLY A 389 -2.51 14.03 -14.74
C GLY A 389 -3.47 14.72 -15.69
N GLU A 390 -3.11 14.82 -16.97
CA GLU A 390 -3.95 15.48 -17.97
C GLU A 390 -5.29 14.76 -18.16
N HIS A 391 -6.36 15.50 -18.45
CA HIS A 391 -7.69 14.96 -18.67
C HIS A 391 -7.68 13.77 -19.63
N PHE A 392 -8.46 12.72 -19.33
CA PHE A 392 -8.61 11.53 -20.17
C PHE A 392 -7.34 10.70 -20.37
N THR A 393 -6.23 11.04 -19.70
CA THR A 393 -4.96 10.32 -19.78
C THR A 393 -4.60 9.55 -18.51
N VAL A 394 -5.36 9.77 -17.43
CA VAL A 394 -5.17 9.10 -16.14
C VAL A 394 -5.88 7.75 -16.14
N GLY A 395 -5.13 6.69 -15.83
CA GLY A 395 -5.63 5.32 -15.66
C GLY A 395 -6.07 5.01 -14.23
N LEU A 396 -6.82 3.91 -14.07
CA LEU A 396 -7.29 3.45 -12.76
C LEU A 396 -6.13 2.92 -11.88
N ASP A 397 -5.02 2.50 -12.49
CA ASP A 397 -3.77 2.15 -11.82
C ASP A 397 -3.15 3.35 -11.09
N SER A 398 -3.06 4.51 -11.75
CA SER A 398 -2.59 5.74 -11.10
C SER A 398 -3.52 6.19 -9.99
N MET A 399 -4.83 6.06 -10.18
CA MET A 399 -5.80 6.37 -9.13
C MET A 399 -5.65 5.45 -7.93
N LYS A 400 -5.50 4.13 -8.15
CA LYS A 400 -5.20 3.17 -7.08
C LYS A 400 -3.94 3.60 -6.31
N ALA A 401 -2.86 3.93 -7.02
CA ALA A 401 -1.61 4.36 -6.40
C ALA A 401 -1.79 5.64 -5.54
N ALA A 402 -2.60 6.60 -6.00
CA ALA A 402 -2.91 7.80 -5.23
C ALA A 402 -3.71 7.50 -3.96
N MET A 403 -4.63 6.53 -4.01
CA MET A 403 -5.39 6.10 -2.83
C MET A 403 -4.51 5.33 -1.85
N ASP A 404 -3.61 4.46 -2.34
CA ASP A 404 -2.64 3.77 -1.49
C ASP A 404 -1.73 4.76 -0.74
N HIS A 405 -1.34 5.84 -1.41
CA HIS A 405 -0.56 6.93 -0.81
C HIS A 405 -1.31 7.63 0.32
N LEU A 406 -2.59 7.97 0.10
CA LEU A 406 -3.46 8.54 1.13
C LEU A 406 -3.65 7.58 2.31
N PHE A 407 -3.87 6.29 2.05
CA PHE A 407 -4.01 5.25 3.08
C PHE A 407 -2.75 5.12 3.95
N LEU A 408 -1.57 5.15 3.34
CA LEU A 408 -0.29 5.17 4.07
C LEU A 408 -0.12 6.45 4.91
N GLY A 409 -0.76 7.55 4.53
CA GLY A 409 -0.84 8.78 5.32
C GLY A 409 -1.87 8.73 6.47
N GLY A 410 -2.58 7.62 6.65
CA GLY A 410 -3.58 7.44 7.70
C GLY A 410 -5.01 7.85 7.31
N VAL A 411 -5.24 8.23 6.05
CA VAL A 411 -6.60 8.43 5.53
C VAL A 411 -7.31 7.08 5.49
N ASN A 412 -8.59 7.05 5.84
CA ASN A 412 -9.39 5.82 5.79
C ASN A 412 -10.78 6.02 5.16
N HIS A 413 -11.08 7.21 4.65
CA HIS A 413 -12.29 7.54 3.90
C HIS A 413 -11.90 8.43 2.71
N VAL A 414 -12.16 8.04 1.46
CA VAL A 414 -11.73 8.81 0.28
C VAL A 414 -12.92 9.24 -0.55
N ALA A 415 -12.85 10.47 -1.05
CA ALA A 415 -13.80 11.02 -1.99
C ALA A 415 -13.08 11.41 -3.29
N PHE A 416 -13.47 10.84 -4.43
CA PHE A 416 -12.91 11.23 -5.72
C PHE A 416 -13.33 12.66 -6.09
N HIS A 417 -12.38 13.45 -6.60
CA HIS A 417 -12.62 14.73 -7.27
C HIS A 417 -12.53 14.58 -8.80
N GLY A 418 -13.62 14.27 -9.48
CA GLY A 418 -14.91 13.84 -8.96
C GLY A 418 -15.80 13.38 -10.11
N THR A 419 -17.07 13.13 -9.81
CA THR A 419 -18.07 12.77 -10.81
C THR A 419 -18.90 14.01 -11.13
N ILE A 420 -19.14 14.25 -12.41
CA ILE A 420 -20.01 15.34 -12.84
C ILE A 420 -21.35 14.80 -13.32
N TYR A 421 -22.44 15.47 -12.95
CA TYR A 421 -23.74 15.23 -13.53
C TYR A 421 -23.75 15.57 -15.02
N SER A 422 -24.17 14.64 -15.86
CA SER A 422 -24.45 14.87 -17.27
C SER A 422 -25.81 14.29 -17.65
N PRO A 423 -26.69 15.06 -18.32
CA PRO A 423 -27.91 14.52 -18.93
C PRO A 423 -27.59 13.54 -20.07
N LEU A 424 -28.43 12.51 -20.24
CA LEU A 424 -28.29 11.48 -21.28
C LEU A 424 -28.47 11.99 -22.71
N ASP A 425 -29.15 13.12 -22.89
CA ASP A 425 -29.39 13.71 -24.20
C ASP A 425 -28.25 14.64 -24.67
N ILE A 426 -27.23 14.85 -23.82
CA ILE A 426 -26.00 15.54 -24.22
C ILE A 426 -25.05 14.55 -24.91
N PRO A 427 -24.59 14.84 -26.15
CA PRO A 427 -23.63 13.98 -26.84
C PRO A 427 -22.34 13.76 -26.05
N TRP A 428 -21.72 12.58 -26.23
CA TRP A 428 -20.43 12.27 -25.62
C TRP A 428 -19.38 13.35 -25.99
N PRO A 429 -18.58 13.84 -25.03
CA PRO A 429 -18.28 13.28 -23.71
C PRO A 429 -19.25 13.67 -22.58
N GLY A 430 -20.37 14.33 -22.88
CA GLY A 430 -21.28 14.87 -21.88
C GLY A 430 -20.76 16.16 -21.24
N TRP A 431 -21.33 16.55 -20.11
CA TRP A 431 -20.78 17.63 -19.29
C TRP A 431 -19.56 17.15 -18.52
N LEU A 432 -18.58 18.04 -18.36
CA LEU A 432 -17.28 17.77 -17.76
C LEU A 432 -16.88 18.88 -16.78
N PHE A 433 -16.17 18.50 -15.71
CA PHE A 433 -15.62 19.48 -14.78
C PHE A 433 -14.26 19.97 -15.28
N TYR A 434 -13.93 21.24 -15.06
CA TYR A 434 -12.71 21.83 -15.64
C TYR A 434 -11.43 21.23 -15.10
N ALA A 435 -11.46 20.61 -13.92
CA ALA A 435 -10.30 19.98 -13.31
C ALA A 435 -10.24 18.49 -13.62
N SER A 436 -9.04 17.99 -13.88
CA SER A 436 -8.79 16.55 -13.97
C SER A 436 -8.96 15.95 -12.55
N VAL A 437 -9.49 14.75 -12.36
CA VAL A 437 -9.71 13.66 -13.32
C VAL A 437 -11.19 13.45 -13.67
N GLN A 438 -11.46 12.99 -14.89
CA GLN A 438 -12.82 12.73 -15.40
C GLN A 438 -13.37 11.36 -14.94
N MET A 439 -13.63 11.20 -13.63
CA MET A 439 -14.22 10.00 -13.04
C MET A 439 -15.75 10.03 -13.16
N ASN A 440 -16.29 9.70 -14.34
CA ASN A 440 -17.74 9.75 -14.58
C ASN A 440 -18.27 8.59 -15.45
N PRO A 441 -19.59 8.30 -15.41
CA PRO A 441 -20.21 7.18 -16.13
C PRO A 441 -20.03 7.15 -17.65
N LEU A 442 -19.72 8.29 -18.27
CA LEU A 442 -19.52 8.40 -19.73
C LEU A 442 -18.07 8.14 -20.15
N ASN A 443 -17.14 8.07 -19.19
CA ASN A 443 -15.75 7.71 -19.46
C ASN A 443 -15.64 6.19 -19.67
N PRO A 444 -15.01 5.69 -20.76
CA PRO A 444 -14.83 4.27 -21.02
C PRO A 444 -14.34 3.44 -19.82
N VAL A 445 -13.42 3.99 -19.02
CA VAL A 445 -12.86 3.27 -17.85
C VAL A 445 -13.88 3.00 -16.74
N TRP A 446 -15.06 3.63 -16.78
CA TRP A 446 -16.14 3.42 -15.79
C TRP A 446 -16.53 1.96 -15.63
N ALA A 447 -16.47 1.18 -16.71
CA ALA A 447 -16.77 -0.26 -16.67
C ALA A 447 -15.86 -1.05 -15.72
N ALA A 448 -14.66 -0.54 -15.43
CA ALA A 448 -13.69 -1.16 -14.52
C ALA A 448 -13.62 -0.49 -13.13
N VAL A 449 -14.32 0.63 -12.92
CA VAL A 449 -14.41 1.31 -11.61
C VAL A 449 -14.94 0.41 -10.48
N PRO A 450 -15.91 -0.50 -10.69
CA PRO A 450 -16.30 -1.45 -9.63
C PRO A 450 -15.13 -2.25 -9.05
N ALA A 451 -14.12 -2.60 -9.86
CA ALA A 451 -12.95 -3.33 -9.39
C ALA A 451 -12.07 -2.45 -8.48
N LEU A 452 -11.83 -1.19 -8.87
CA LEU A 452 -11.13 -0.22 -8.04
C LEU A 452 -11.89 0.03 -6.72
N ASN A 453 -13.19 0.30 -6.80
CA ASN A 453 -13.98 0.62 -5.62
C ASN A 453 -14.14 -0.57 -4.67
N THR A 454 -14.15 -1.81 -5.17
CA THR A 454 -14.13 -3.01 -4.31
C THR A 454 -12.81 -3.12 -3.54
N TYR A 455 -11.68 -2.85 -4.22
CA TYR A 455 -10.38 -2.78 -3.58
C TYR A 455 -10.33 -1.70 -2.50
N LEU A 456 -10.71 -0.46 -2.84
CA LEU A 456 -10.75 0.66 -1.90
C LEU A 456 -11.67 0.34 -0.73
N SER A 457 -12.79 -0.34 -0.98
CA SER A 457 -13.74 -0.68 0.07
C SER A 457 -13.15 -1.61 1.13
N ARG A 458 -12.38 -2.60 0.69
CA ARG A 458 -11.68 -3.53 1.58
C ARG A 458 -10.55 -2.86 2.35
N CYS A 459 -9.75 -2.03 1.69
CA CYS A 459 -8.70 -1.25 2.37
C CYS A 459 -9.30 -0.35 3.44
N GLN A 460 -10.32 0.44 3.11
CA GLN A 460 -10.98 1.33 4.09
C GLN A 460 -11.66 0.56 5.21
N ALA A 461 -12.26 -0.61 4.94
CA ALA A 461 -12.86 -1.44 5.98
C ALA A 461 -11.82 -1.89 7.03
N ILE A 462 -10.62 -2.27 6.59
CA ILE A 462 -9.49 -2.57 7.48
C ILE A 462 -8.96 -1.30 8.15
N LEU A 463 -8.81 -0.21 7.40
CA LEU A 463 -8.25 1.03 7.93
C LEU A 463 -9.21 1.80 8.87
N GLN A 464 -10.48 1.40 8.91
CA GLN A 464 -11.48 1.87 9.87
C GLN A 464 -11.68 0.88 11.03
N SER A 465 -11.14 -0.35 10.96
CA SER A 465 -11.18 -1.27 12.09
C SER A 465 -10.11 -0.93 13.12
N GLY A 466 -10.52 -0.82 14.39
CA GLY A 466 -9.59 -0.57 15.51
C GLY A 466 -9.06 0.87 15.59
N GLN A 467 -7.92 1.03 16.25
CA GLN A 467 -7.26 2.30 16.53
C GLN A 467 -5.93 2.43 15.75
N PRO A 468 -5.43 3.64 15.49
CA PRO A 468 -4.06 3.83 15.00
C PRO A 468 -3.03 3.19 15.94
N ASP A 469 -1.96 2.62 15.39
CA ASP A 469 -0.87 1.97 16.15
C ASP A 469 0.48 2.68 15.92
N ASN A 470 0.52 3.94 16.35
CA ASN A 470 1.66 4.85 16.23
C ASN A 470 2.41 4.95 17.57
N ASP A 471 3.74 4.79 17.56
CA ASP A 471 4.54 4.74 18.79
C ASP A 471 4.98 6.14 19.28
N ILE A 472 5.00 7.14 18.39
CA ILE A 472 5.67 8.42 18.60
C ILE A 472 4.69 9.58 18.38
N LEU A 473 4.73 10.57 19.27
CA LEU A 473 4.21 11.90 19.03
C LEU A 473 5.35 12.83 18.58
N LEU A 474 5.17 13.53 17.46
CA LEU A 474 6.08 14.57 16.98
C LEU A 474 5.42 15.94 17.16
N TYR A 475 5.94 16.75 18.06
CA TYR A 475 5.44 18.10 18.26
C TYR A 475 5.69 18.96 17.01
N TRP A 476 4.65 19.61 16.50
CA TRP A 476 4.75 20.57 15.41
C TRP A 476 4.89 22.01 15.96
N PRO A 477 6.05 22.68 15.79
CA PRO A 477 6.25 24.04 16.27
C PRO A 477 5.52 25.07 15.39
N TYR A 478 4.20 25.19 15.53
CA TYR A 478 3.38 26.10 14.72
C TYR A 478 3.87 27.56 14.76
N GLN A 479 4.46 27.98 15.89
CA GLN A 479 5.02 29.33 16.03
C GLN A 479 6.15 29.62 15.03
N ASP A 480 7.03 28.65 14.77
CA ASP A 480 8.09 28.83 13.77
C ASP A 480 7.46 28.99 12.37
N ALA A 481 6.46 28.16 12.06
CA ALA A 481 5.74 28.22 10.79
C ALA A 481 5.00 29.55 10.54
N ILE A 482 4.75 30.39 11.55
CA ILE A 482 4.11 31.71 11.36
C ILE A 482 5.05 32.90 11.64
N HIS A 483 6.24 32.67 12.20
CA HIS A 483 7.29 33.68 12.27
C HIS A 483 8.05 33.74 10.93
N GLY A 484 8.65 34.88 10.62
CA GLY A 484 9.37 35.11 9.35
C GLY A 484 8.67 36.07 8.40
N GLU A 485 9.37 36.38 7.30
CA GLU A 485 8.90 37.28 6.24
C GLU A 485 7.79 36.62 5.43
N ALA A 486 6.55 37.08 5.61
CA ALA A 486 5.38 36.57 4.90
C ALA A 486 4.26 37.62 4.87
N PRO A 487 3.21 37.45 4.05
CA PRO A 487 2.01 38.27 4.15
C PRO A 487 1.33 38.17 5.54
N LEU A 488 0.45 39.13 5.88
CA LEU A 488 -0.32 39.10 7.14
C LEU A 488 -1.22 37.87 7.27
N LYS A 489 -1.68 37.32 6.14
CA LYS A 489 -2.26 35.98 6.04
C LYS A 489 -1.28 35.06 5.33
N LYS A 490 -0.55 34.26 6.09
CA LYS A 490 0.26 33.15 5.57
C LYS A 490 -0.66 31.95 5.33
N GLN A 491 -0.66 31.38 4.13
CA GLN A 491 -1.47 30.20 3.82
C GLN A 491 -0.65 28.93 4.07
N LEU A 492 -1.25 27.97 4.78
CA LEU A 492 -0.65 26.66 5.03
C LEU A 492 -1.31 25.65 4.10
N ALA A 493 -0.93 25.68 2.82
CA ALA A 493 -1.50 24.84 1.76
C ALA A 493 -0.93 23.41 1.78
N VAL A 494 -1.66 22.48 1.15
CA VAL A 494 -1.17 21.11 0.90
C VAL A 494 -0.24 21.02 -0.32
N HIS A 495 -0.42 21.92 -1.28
CA HIS A 495 0.49 22.12 -2.41
C HIS A 495 1.63 23.07 -2.01
N ASP A 496 2.82 22.83 -2.56
CA ASP A 496 4.06 23.56 -2.24
C ASP A 496 4.24 23.85 -0.73
N PRO A 497 4.36 22.81 0.13
CA PRO A 497 4.33 22.93 1.59
C PRO A 497 5.65 23.46 2.20
N ASP A 498 6.17 24.57 1.68
CA ASP A 498 7.39 25.25 2.16
C ASP A 498 7.30 25.67 3.64
N TRP A 499 6.08 25.86 4.15
CA TRP A 499 5.85 26.14 5.58
C TRP A 499 6.24 24.96 6.49
N PHE A 500 6.38 23.76 5.93
CA PHE A 500 6.80 22.55 6.63
C PHE A 500 8.26 22.21 6.34
N TYR A 501 8.64 22.15 5.06
CA TYR A 501 9.98 21.70 4.66
C TYR A 501 11.13 22.67 4.94
N ASN A 502 10.82 23.93 5.25
CA ASN A 502 11.82 24.88 5.73
C ASN A 502 12.03 24.81 7.25
N GLU A 503 11.35 23.91 7.96
CA GLU A 503 11.37 23.80 9.41
C GLU A 503 12.04 22.50 9.87
N PRO A 504 12.81 22.48 10.98
CA PRO A 504 13.53 21.28 11.44
C PRO A 504 12.66 20.04 11.68
N VAL A 505 11.36 20.23 11.94
CA VAL A 505 10.40 19.14 12.14
C VAL A 505 10.28 18.25 10.89
N SER A 506 10.47 18.77 9.67
CA SER A 506 10.36 17.98 8.44
C SER A 506 11.48 16.95 8.31
N ASP A 507 12.70 17.30 8.75
CA ASP A 507 13.85 16.39 8.72
C ASP A 507 13.63 15.20 9.64
N ILE A 508 13.08 15.44 10.83
CA ILE A 508 12.72 14.38 11.78
C ILE A 508 11.57 13.53 11.22
N ALA A 509 10.51 14.14 10.71
CA ALA A 509 9.38 13.40 10.12
C ALA A 509 9.82 12.49 8.96
N SER A 510 10.64 13.01 8.04
CA SER A 510 11.22 12.27 6.93
C SER A 510 12.12 11.12 7.42
N MET A 511 12.90 11.36 8.47
CA MET A 511 13.74 10.35 9.09
C MET A 511 12.90 9.23 9.72
N LEU A 512 11.84 9.57 10.45
CA LEU A 512 10.94 8.59 11.07
C LEU A 512 10.30 7.70 10.02
N GLU A 513 9.71 8.32 9.00
CA GLU A 513 9.05 7.64 7.88
C GLU A 513 10.00 6.67 7.16
N LYS A 514 11.16 7.17 6.71
CA LYS A 514 12.14 6.39 5.95
C LYS A 514 12.69 5.20 6.75
N ASN A 515 12.79 5.33 8.07
CA ASN A 515 13.31 4.28 8.94
C ASN A 515 12.22 3.39 9.53
N GLY A 516 10.95 3.55 9.14
CA GLY A 516 9.86 2.65 9.56
C GLY A 516 9.36 2.91 10.98
N TYR A 517 9.49 4.13 11.49
CA TYR A 517 8.85 4.56 12.72
C TYR A 517 7.45 5.13 12.44
N ALA A 518 6.45 4.61 13.15
CA ALA A 518 5.07 5.08 13.07
C ALA A 518 4.83 6.22 14.08
N PHE A 519 4.25 7.34 13.64
CA PHE A 519 4.10 8.54 14.45
C PHE A 519 2.83 9.34 14.12
N ASP A 520 2.44 10.27 14.99
CA ASP A 520 1.46 11.34 14.72
C ASP A 520 2.05 12.70 15.09
N TYR A 521 1.61 13.75 14.40
CA TYR A 521 1.89 15.13 14.81
C TYR A 521 0.98 15.58 15.94
N ILE A 522 1.47 16.49 16.79
CA ILE A 522 0.67 17.08 17.87
C ILE A 522 0.87 18.60 18.00
N SER A 523 -0.22 19.32 18.25
CA SER A 523 -0.24 20.78 18.48
C SER A 523 -0.10 21.17 19.95
N ASP A 524 0.19 22.44 20.21
CA ASP A 524 0.18 23.05 21.54
C ASP A 524 -1.14 22.77 22.30
N GLN A 525 -2.29 22.96 21.64
CA GLN A 525 -3.60 22.82 22.28
C GLN A 525 -3.93 21.35 22.57
N GLN A 526 -3.54 20.43 21.69
CA GLN A 526 -3.79 19.01 21.84
C GLN A 526 -2.99 18.38 22.99
N LEU A 527 -1.82 18.93 23.37
CA LEU A 527 -1.06 18.47 24.53
C LEU A 527 -1.87 18.49 25.83
N ALA A 528 -2.87 19.37 25.95
CA ALA A 528 -3.75 19.44 27.10
C ALA A 528 -4.63 18.18 27.26
N SER A 529 -4.88 17.43 26.18
CA SER A 529 -5.67 16.20 26.19
C SER A 529 -4.89 14.97 26.65
N LEU A 530 -3.55 15.07 26.73
CA LEU A 530 -2.70 13.93 27.07
C LEU A 530 -2.72 13.61 28.57
N SER A 531 -2.61 12.33 28.89
CA SER A 531 -2.38 11.84 30.25
C SER A 531 -1.30 10.78 30.26
N ILE A 532 -0.73 10.47 31.43
CA ILE A 532 0.32 9.44 31.56
C ILE A 532 -0.21 8.26 32.37
N GLU A 533 -0.17 7.07 31.78
CA GLU A 533 -0.54 5.82 32.44
C GLU A 533 0.60 4.81 32.29
N SER A 534 1.13 4.33 33.42
CA SER A 534 2.24 3.35 33.44
C SER A 534 3.46 3.76 32.60
N GLY A 535 3.73 5.06 32.47
CA GLY A 535 4.84 5.61 31.67
C GLY A 535 4.55 5.75 30.17
N GLN A 536 3.34 5.40 29.70
CA GLN A 536 2.87 5.66 28.34
C GLN A 536 2.07 6.96 28.29
N ILE A 537 2.11 7.62 27.13
CA ILE A 537 1.34 8.83 26.83
C ILE A 537 0.00 8.39 26.23
N ILE A 538 -1.09 8.72 26.91
CA ILE A 538 -2.44 8.37 26.50
C ILE A 538 -3.13 9.61 25.92
N ALA A 539 -3.55 9.51 24.66
CA ALA A 539 -4.45 10.44 24.00
C ALA A 539 -5.85 9.82 23.86
N PRO A 540 -6.91 10.62 23.65
CA PRO A 540 -8.26 10.10 23.43
C PRO A 540 -8.40 9.00 22.37
N GLY A 541 -7.62 9.02 21.29
CA GLY A 541 -7.69 8.02 20.22
C GLY A 541 -6.49 7.09 20.06
N GLY A 542 -5.50 7.14 20.95
CA GLY A 542 -4.31 6.29 20.83
C GLY A 542 -3.37 6.35 22.03
N ASP A 543 -2.53 5.33 22.16
CA ASP A 543 -1.45 5.24 23.14
C ASP A 543 -0.09 5.39 22.45
N TYR A 544 0.80 6.19 23.04
CA TYR A 544 2.11 6.52 22.50
C TYR A 544 3.21 6.27 23.54
N LYS A 545 4.42 5.93 23.09
CA LYS A 545 5.56 5.62 23.96
C LYS A 545 6.47 6.80 24.20
N LEU A 546 6.47 7.78 23.30
CA LEU A 546 7.46 8.86 23.28
C LEU A 546 6.89 10.14 22.67
N LEU A 547 7.29 11.29 23.21
CA LEU A 547 7.13 12.59 22.58
C LEU A 547 8.49 13.13 22.10
N ILE A 548 8.58 13.51 20.83
CA ILE A 548 9.74 14.20 20.24
C ILE A 548 9.41 15.69 20.14
N ILE A 549 10.30 16.51 20.67
CA ILE A 549 10.27 17.97 20.54
C ILE A 549 11.45 18.33 19.62
N PRO A 550 11.18 18.70 18.36
CA PRO A 550 12.22 19.10 17.41
C PRO A 550 12.88 20.42 17.84
N SER A 551 14.06 20.72 17.29
CA SER A 551 14.65 22.05 17.45
C SER A 551 13.68 23.12 16.93
N CYS A 552 13.37 24.12 17.74
CA CYS A 552 12.50 25.24 17.37
C CYS A 552 13.13 26.58 17.79
N MET A 553 12.80 27.65 17.07
CA MET A 553 13.24 29.01 17.42
C MET A 553 12.28 29.67 18.41
N TYR A 554 10.98 29.45 18.26
CA TYR A 554 9.94 30.03 19.08
C TYR A 554 9.08 28.95 19.75
N LEU A 555 8.91 29.06 21.07
CA LEU A 555 8.08 28.14 21.86
C LEU A 555 7.29 28.91 22.92
N PRO A 556 5.95 28.76 23.01
CA PRO A 556 5.18 29.33 24.10
C PRO A 556 5.63 28.78 25.46
N ALA A 557 5.67 29.62 26.50
CA ALA A 557 6.09 29.20 27.84
C ALA A 557 5.12 28.18 28.44
N GLU A 558 3.84 28.32 28.14
CA GLU A 558 2.75 27.42 28.53
C GLU A 558 2.94 26.02 27.94
N THR A 559 3.34 25.93 26.66
CA THR A 559 3.67 24.67 25.98
C THR A 559 4.89 24.00 26.63
N ALA A 560 5.92 24.79 26.96
CA ALA A 560 7.11 24.28 27.64
C ALA A 560 6.80 23.74 29.04
N HIS A 561 5.95 24.43 29.82
CA HIS A 561 5.45 23.92 31.11
C HIS A 561 4.69 22.61 30.92
N ARG A 562 3.84 22.52 29.88
CA ARG A 562 3.09 21.30 29.62
C ARG A 562 3.98 20.11 29.30
N PHE A 563 5.05 20.30 28.53
CA PHE A 563 6.05 19.24 28.32
C PHE A 563 6.72 18.81 29.63
N LEU A 564 7.02 19.76 30.52
CA LEU A 564 7.59 19.45 31.83
C LEU A 564 6.62 18.65 32.70
N ASP A 565 5.35 19.04 32.73
CA ASP A 565 4.29 18.32 33.47
C ASP A 565 4.17 16.87 32.98
N LEU A 566 4.22 16.65 31.66
CA LEU A 566 4.18 15.31 31.07
C LEU A 566 5.42 14.50 31.45
N ALA A 567 6.61 15.11 31.39
CA ALA A 567 7.85 14.46 31.78
C ALA A 567 7.86 14.08 33.28
N ASP A 568 7.43 14.98 34.16
CA ASP A 568 7.32 14.74 35.60
C ASP A 568 6.30 13.66 35.94
N ALA A 569 5.22 13.57 35.15
CA ALA A 569 4.24 12.48 35.23
C ALA A 569 4.77 11.13 34.71
N GLY A 570 5.95 11.11 34.08
CA GLY A 570 6.65 9.90 33.65
C GLY A 570 6.73 9.68 32.14
N ALA A 571 6.33 10.67 31.31
CA ALA A 571 6.51 10.58 29.86
C ALA A 571 7.98 10.52 29.47
N MET A 572 8.31 9.70 28.48
CA MET A 572 9.60 9.79 27.81
C MET A 572 9.56 10.92 26.78
N ILE A 573 10.55 11.82 26.83
CA ILE A 573 10.67 12.96 25.90
C ILE A 573 12.07 12.99 25.29
N ILE A 574 12.15 13.06 23.96
CA ILE A 574 13.38 13.37 23.24
C ILE A 574 13.30 14.85 22.85
N LEU A 575 14.31 15.61 23.28
CA LEU A 575 14.38 17.04 23.07
C LEU A 575 15.60 17.37 22.20
N GLU A 576 15.36 17.89 21.01
CA GLU A 576 16.42 18.34 20.10
C GLU A 576 16.67 19.86 20.23
N GLY A 577 17.93 20.28 20.08
CA GLY A 577 18.24 21.68 19.80
C GLY A 577 18.61 22.55 21.01
N HIS A 578 18.43 23.86 20.83
CA HIS A 578 18.86 24.90 21.77
C HIS A 578 17.67 25.49 22.52
N VAL A 579 17.93 26.40 23.46
CA VAL A 579 16.86 27.07 24.22
C VAL A 579 16.10 28.01 23.27
N PRO A 580 14.79 27.81 23.06
CA PRO A 580 13.98 28.68 22.20
C PRO A 580 13.73 30.06 22.85
N MET A 581 13.19 30.98 22.07
CA MET A 581 12.67 32.28 22.52
C MET A 581 11.16 32.24 22.68
N ALA A 582 10.60 33.15 23.48
CA ALA A 582 9.16 33.29 23.52
C ALA A 582 8.64 33.92 22.20
N PRO A 583 7.54 33.42 21.63
CA PRO A 583 6.92 33.98 20.43
C PRO A 583 6.26 35.33 20.69
N GLY A 584 6.13 36.15 19.65
CA GLY A 584 5.39 37.42 19.71
C GLY A 584 6.09 38.54 20.46
N TRP A 585 5.41 39.69 20.57
CA TRP A 585 5.98 40.96 21.05
C TRP A 585 5.75 41.23 22.54
N HIS A 586 4.54 40.95 23.04
CA HIS A 586 4.16 41.36 24.41
C HIS A 586 5.03 40.70 25.48
N ASN A 587 5.63 41.50 26.38
CA ASN A 587 6.49 41.04 27.48
C ASN A 587 7.53 39.98 27.04
N MET A 588 8.05 40.08 25.81
CA MET A 588 8.86 39.02 25.20
C MET A 588 10.13 38.71 26.00
N GLU A 589 10.75 39.71 26.62
CA GLU A 589 11.96 39.54 27.42
C GLU A 589 11.70 38.71 28.69
N GLU A 590 10.61 39.03 29.40
CA GLU A 590 10.20 38.30 30.60
C GLU A 590 9.79 36.86 30.27
N ARG A 591 8.96 36.67 29.23
CA ARG A 591 8.54 35.34 28.78
C ARG A 591 9.73 34.52 28.27
N THR A 592 10.68 35.13 27.58
CA THR A 592 11.92 34.45 27.16
C THR A 592 12.81 34.09 28.36
N ALA A 593 12.87 34.94 29.38
CA ALA A 593 13.59 34.64 30.61
C ALA A 593 12.93 33.51 31.41
N GLU A 594 11.59 33.43 31.41
CA GLU A 594 10.84 32.30 31.94
C GLU A 594 11.11 31.01 31.16
N LEU A 595 11.00 31.04 29.83
CA LEU A 595 11.27 29.89 28.97
C LEU A 595 12.68 29.34 29.18
N LYS A 596 13.69 30.23 29.31
CA LYS A 596 15.06 29.84 29.69
C LYS A 596 15.13 29.12 31.03
N ARG A 597 14.34 29.54 32.03
CA ARG A 597 14.27 28.86 33.33
C ARG A 597 13.65 27.48 33.21
N ILE A 598 12.53 27.34 32.49
CA ILE A 598 11.87 26.04 32.23
C ILE A 598 12.81 25.11 31.48
N TRP A 599 13.47 25.62 30.43
CA TRP A 599 14.35 24.81 29.58
C TRP A 599 15.54 24.23 30.34
N ASN A 600 16.07 24.95 31.33
CA ASN A 600 17.12 24.44 32.20
C ASN A 600 16.63 23.32 33.14
N GLN A 601 15.34 23.26 33.44
CA GLN A 601 14.75 22.20 34.28
C GLN A 601 14.67 20.86 33.54
N PHE A 602 14.48 20.86 32.21
CA PHE A 602 14.47 19.61 31.41
C PHE A 602 15.70 18.73 31.63
N GLN A 603 16.87 19.31 31.90
CA GLN A 603 18.09 18.55 32.17
C GLN A 603 18.06 17.75 33.48
N GLN A 604 17.14 18.10 34.39
CA GLN A 604 17.01 17.50 35.72
C GLN A 604 15.85 16.51 35.82
N VAL A 605 14.94 16.49 34.84
CA VAL A 605 13.76 15.61 34.86
C VAL A 605 14.10 14.23 34.31
N LYS A 606 13.79 13.21 35.10
CA LYS A 606 13.97 11.81 34.73
C LYS A 606 12.96 11.45 33.63
N GLY A 607 13.46 11.16 32.42
CA GLY A 607 12.61 10.82 31.27
C GLY A 607 12.87 11.71 30.05
N VAL A 608 13.49 12.87 30.26
CA VAL A 608 13.88 13.79 29.18
C VAL A 608 15.30 13.49 28.72
N ARG A 609 15.49 13.31 27.41
CA ARG A 609 16.80 13.12 26.78
C ARG A 609 17.05 14.26 25.81
N LYS A 610 17.96 15.15 26.16
CA LYS A 610 18.43 16.18 25.24
C LYS A 610 19.47 15.59 24.29
N VAL A 611 19.24 15.69 22.97
CA VAL A 611 20.08 15.03 21.96
C VAL A 611 20.39 15.94 20.79
N VAL A 612 21.40 15.54 20.02
CA VAL A 612 21.75 16.14 18.71
C VAL A 612 21.41 15.20 17.55
N ASP A 613 21.12 13.93 17.84
CA ASP A 613 20.76 12.90 16.87
C ASP A 613 19.55 12.15 17.43
N VAL A 614 18.38 12.46 16.89
CA VAL A 614 17.10 11.84 17.29
C VAL A 614 17.08 10.36 16.94
N TYR A 615 17.68 9.95 15.81
CA TYR A 615 17.65 8.56 15.36
C TYR A 615 18.43 7.64 16.31
N GLU A 616 19.64 8.05 16.73
CA GLU A 616 20.42 7.30 17.72
C GLU A 616 19.76 7.32 19.12
N ALA A 617 19.05 8.40 19.44
CA ALA A 617 18.28 8.49 20.67
C ALA A 617 17.10 7.51 20.70
N LEU A 618 16.39 7.34 19.58
CA LEU A 618 15.31 6.34 19.41
C LEU A 618 15.84 4.92 19.61
N LYS A 619 16.96 4.57 18.96
CA LYS A 619 17.64 3.27 19.16
C LYS A 619 18.00 3.03 20.62
N THR A 620 18.61 4.02 21.27
CA THR A 620 19.02 3.93 22.68
C THR A 620 17.82 3.90 23.62
N ALA A 621 16.67 4.45 23.22
CA ALA A 621 15.42 4.37 23.96
C ALA A 621 14.70 3.03 23.75
N GLY A 622 15.16 2.19 22.81
CA GLY A 622 14.48 0.95 22.44
C GLY A 622 13.12 1.21 21.78
N ILE A 623 12.93 2.38 21.17
CA ILE A 623 11.74 2.62 20.35
C ILE A 623 11.89 1.76 19.10
N ARG A 624 10.84 1.01 18.83
CA ARG A 624 10.83 0.00 17.79
C ARG A 624 10.48 0.62 16.45
N ARG A 625 10.99 0.02 15.37
CA ARG A 625 10.73 0.41 13.98
C ARG A 625 10.45 -0.85 13.17
N GLU A 626 9.65 -0.75 12.12
CA GLU A 626 9.43 -1.86 11.21
C GLU A 626 10.58 -1.96 10.20
N MET A 627 11.44 -2.97 10.35
CA MET A 627 12.58 -3.18 9.47
C MET A 627 12.19 -3.57 8.04
N LEU A 628 10.92 -3.85 7.77
CA LEU A 628 10.42 -4.11 6.41
C LEU A 628 10.72 -2.94 5.45
N THR A 629 10.83 -1.70 5.95
CA THR A 629 11.15 -0.51 5.14
C THR A 629 12.62 -0.43 4.73
N ASP A 630 13.49 -1.30 5.25
CA ASP A 630 14.88 -1.42 4.78
C ASP A 630 14.92 -1.95 3.33
N VAL A 631 13.85 -2.63 2.89
CA VAL A 631 13.62 -2.92 1.48
C VAL A 631 13.01 -1.68 0.84
N GLU A 632 13.83 -0.93 0.10
CA GLU A 632 13.41 0.30 -0.58
C GLU A 632 12.12 0.08 -1.40
N GLY A 633 11.11 0.90 -1.12
CA GLY A 633 9.79 0.85 -1.75
C GLY A 633 8.79 -0.12 -1.13
N LEU A 634 9.10 -0.78 0.00
CA LEU A 634 8.07 -1.38 0.86
C LEU A 634 7.65 -0.39 1.93
N GLU A 635 6.35 -0.12 1.99
CA GLU A 635 5.75 0.89 2.87
C GLU A 635 4.56 0.31 3.61
N PHE A 636 4.27 0.81 4.81
CA PHE A 636 3.21 0.27 5.65
C PHE A 636 2.48 1.33 6.50
N ILE A 637 1.30 0.96 6.97
CA ILE A 637 0.64 1.57 8.12
C ILE A 637 0.04 0.45 9.00
N ARG A 638 -0.07 0.69 10.31
CA ARG A 638 -0.59 -0.28 11.29
C ARG A 638 -1.86 0.19 11.96
N ARG A 639 -2.71 -0.78 12.31
CA ARG A 639 -3.86 -0.60 13.19
C ARG A 639 -3.88 -1.64 14.28
N LYS A 640 -4.31 -1.22 15.46
CA LYS A 640 -4.50 -2.06 16.64
C LYS A 640 -5.97 -2.42 16.74
N THR A 641 -6.28 -3.71 16.74
CA THR A 641 -7.64 -4.26 16.82
C THR A 641 -7.77 -5.18 18.02
N ASP A 642 -9.00 -5.59 18.34
CA ASP A 642 -9.27 -6.58 19.40
C ASP A 642 -8.62 -7.94 19.12
N HIS A 643 -8.26 -8.23 17.87
CA HIS A 643 -7.64 -9.49 17.46
C HIS A 643 -6.11 -9.45 17.43
N GLY A 644 -5.51 -8.26 17.40
CA GLY A 644 -4.06 -8.06 17.24
C GLY A 644 -3.75 -6.85 16.35
N THR A 645 -2.58 -6.87 15.70
CA THR A 645 -2.12 -5.77 14.84
C THR A 645 -2.36 -6.09 13.38
N GLU A 646 -2.94 -5.15 12.64
CA GLU A 646 -3.17 -5.23 11.20
C GLU A 646 -2.19 -4.30 10.49
N TYR A 647 -1.55 -4.80 9.43
CA TYR A 647 -0.66 -4.05 8.56
C TYR A 647 -1.32 -3.89 7.20
N PHE A 648 -1.36 -2.68 6.66
CA PHE A 648 -1.56 -2.46 5.24
C PHE A 648 -0.18 -2.24 4.62
N LEU A 649 0.29 -3.20 3.81
CA LEU A 649 1.61 -3.21 3.18
C LEU A 649 1.48 -2.92 1.69
N VAL A 650 2.31 -2.01 1.17
CA VAL A 650 2.34 -1.62 -0.25
C VAL A 650 3.73 -1.85 -0.83
N ASN A 651 3.80 -2.47 -2.02
CA ASN A 651 5.02 -2.59 -2.80
C ASN A 651 5.09 -1.51 -3.90
N GLN A 652 5.73 -0.39 -3.60
CA GLN A 652 5.98 0.70 -4.55
C GLN A 652 7.11 0.40 -5.53
N ARG A 653 7.80 -0.75 -5.42
CA ARG A 653 8.90 -1.11 -6.31
C ARG A 653 8.37 -1.42 -7.71
N LYS A 654 9.24 -1.30 -8.70
CA LYS A 654 8.96 -1.75 -10.08
C LYS A 654 8.98 -3.28 -10.22
N GLN A 655 9.57 -3.97 -9.25
CA GLN A 655 9.76 -5.42 -9.24
C GLN A 655 8.87 -6.07 -8.17
N PRO A 656 8.43 -7.33 -8.38
CA PRO A 656 7.78 -8.08 -7.32
C PRO A 656 8.73 -8.25 -6.12
N PHE A 657 8.14 -8.38 -4.94
CA PHE A 657 8.82 -8.79 -3.72
C PHE A 657 8.43 -10.23 -3.41
N GLU A 658 9.40 -11.06 -3.08
CA GLU A 658 9.19 -12.39 -2.50
C GLU A 658 10.24 -12.59 -1.42
N GLY A 659 9.79 -12.83 -0.19
CA GLY A 659 10.70 -13.08 0.90
C GLY A 659 10.05 -12.99 2.26
N TRP A 660 10.90 -13.15 3.26
CA TRP A 660 10.54 -12.97 4.65
C TRP A 660 10.62 -11.48 5.00
N ILE A 661 9.54 -10.93 5.55
CA ILE A 661 9.55 -9.60 6.16
C ILE A 661 9.47 -9.74 7.68
N PRO A 662 10.30 -9.01 8.44
CA PRO A 662 10.16 -8.94 9.89
C PRO A 662 8.98 -8.03 10.26
N LEU A 663 8.15 -8.51 11.18
CA LEU A 663 7.16 -7.71 11.89
C LEU A 663 7.66 -7.50 13.32
N ASP A 664 7.55 -6.27 13.82
CA ASP A 664 7.90 -5.89 15.20
C ASP A 664 6.87 -6.35 16.25
N VAL A 665 5.87 -7.12 15.84
CA VAL A 665 4.88 -7.73 16.72
C VAL A 665 5.14 -9.23 16.87
N GLU A 666 5.02 -9.71 18.11
CA GLU A 666 5.02 -11.15 18.39
C GLU A 666 3.67 -11.74 17.97
N ALA A 667 3.69 -12.59 16.96
CA ALA A 667 2.52 -13.25 16.42
C ALA A 667 2.75 -14.75 16.27
N GLN A 668 1.82 -15.56 16.80
CA GLN A 668 1.80 -17.01 16.59
C GLN A 668 1.15 -17.39 15.26
N SER A 669 0.39 -16.47 14.65
CA SER A 669 -0.22 -16.67 13.34
C SER A 669 -0.41 -15.32 12.64
N VAL A 670 -0.23 -15.31 11.32
CA VAL A 670 -0.50 -14.15 10.48
C VAL A 670 -1.45 -14.57 9.37
N ILE A 671 -2.51 -13.79 9.12
CA ILE A 671 -3.40 -13.99 7.98
C ILE A 671 -3.01 -12.98 6.89
N LEU A 672 -2.76 -13.48 5.68
CA LEU A 672 -2.57 -12.65 4.50
C LEU A 672 -3.93 -12.43 3.83
N MET A 673 -4.24 -11.20 3.47
CA MET A 673 -5.51 -10.81 2.86
C MET A 673 -5.25 -9.90 1.65
N ASP A 674 -5.64 -10.34 0.45
CA ASP A 674 -5.46 -9.56 -0.77
C ASP A 674 -6.71 -8.69 -1.04
N PRO A 675 -6.63 -7.36 -0.91
CA PRO A 675 -7.77 -6.47 -1.13
C PRO A 675 -8.28 -6.45 -2.58
N MET A 676 -7.46 -6.76 -3.59
CA MET A 676 -7.91 -6.80 -4.98
C MET A 676 -8.80 -8.02 -5.23
N THR A 677 -8.36 -9.21 -4.82
CA THR A 677 -9.10 -10.47 -5.07
C THR A 677 -10.12 -10.79 -3.98
N GLY A 678 -9.88 -10.32 -2.75
CA GLY A 678 -10.64 -10.68 -1.55
C GLY A 678 -10.18 -11.98 -0.90
N SER A 679 -9.13 -12.61 -1.42
CA SER A 679 -8.59 -13.86 -0.91
C SER A 679 -7.99 -13.66 0.48
N SER A 680 -8.09 -14.68 1.35
CA SER A 680 -7.49 -14.67 2.68
C SER A 680 -6.99 -16.06 3.06
N GLY A 681 -5.88 -16.15 3.80
CA GLY A 681 -5.29 -17.43 4.20
C GLY A 681 -4.17 -17.28 5.22
N LYS A 682 -3.87 -18.34 5.97
CA LYS A 682 -2.82 -18.36 6.99
C LYS A 682 -1.45 -18.31 6.32
N GLY A 683 -0.63 -17.32 6.66
CA GLY A 683 0.74 -17.21 6.18
C GLY A 683 1.71 -18.09 6.93
N TYR A 684 2.86 -18.36 6.30
CA TYR A 684 3.99 -18.95 7.01
C TYR A 684 4.69 -17.90 7.85
N VAL A 685 4.91 -18.26 9.10
CA VAL A 685 5.63 -17.45 10.07
C VAL A 685 6.88 -18.19 10.55
N GLN A 686 7.93 -17.44 10.89
CA GLN A 686 9.11 -17.91 11.58
C GLN A 686 9.31 -17.06 12.83
N ASP A 687 9.34 -17.71 13.97
CA ASP A 687 9.71 -17.05 15.22
C ASP A 687 11.16 -16.60 15.13
N VAL A 688 11.39 -15.32 15.41
CA VAL A 688 12.74 -14.77 15.57
C VAL A 688 12.85 -14.14 16.95
N ARG A 689 14.09 -13.99 17.41
CA ARG A 689 14.36 -13.29 18.66
C ARG A 689 13.82 -11.86 18.51
N ASP A 690 12.81 -11.52 19.30
CA ASP A 690 12.18 -10.20 19.37
C ASP A 690 11.25 -9.83 18.18
N GLY A 691 10.55 -10.80 17.57
CA GLY A 691 9.50 -10.53 16.57
C GLY A 691 9.05 -11.76 15.77
N THR A 692 8.25 -11.53 14.72
CA THR A 692 7.76 -12.59 13.82
C THR A 692 8.12 -12.27 12.37
N ASN A 693 8.82 -13.17 11.70
CA ASN A 693 8.99 -13.07 10.24
C ASN A 693 7.79 -13.69 9.53
N VAL A 694 7.24 -13.03 8.53
CA VAL A 694 6.17 -13.58 7.68
C VAL A 694 6.63 -13.68 6.23
N LEU A 695 6.33 -14.80 5.57
CA LEU A 695 6.61 -15.00 4.16
C LEU A 695 5.56 -14.30 3.30
N VAL A 696 5.99 -13.40 2.42
CA VAL A 696 5.11 -12.61 1.54
C VAL A 696 5.58 -12.70 0.10
N GLN A 697 4.61 -12.90 -0.81
CA GLN A 697 4.75 -12.67 -2.25
C GLN A 697 3.87 -11.47 -2.62
N LEU A 698 4.48 -10.38 -3.07
CA LEU A 698 3.79 -9.13 -3.36
C LEU A 698 4.20 -8.62 -4.75
N PRO A 699 3.32 -8.70 -5.76
CA PRO A 699 3.58 -8.11 -7.08
C PRO A 699 3.99 -6.63 -7.02
N SER A 700 4.64 -6.17 -8.09
CA SER A 700 4.92 -4.74 -8.31
C SER A 700 3.63 -3.91 -8.21
N LYS A 701 3.67 -2.77 -7.51
CA LYS A 701 2.54 -1.82 -7.33
C LYS A 701 1.27 -2.42 -6.70
N SER A 702 1.39 -3.56 -6.04
CA SER A 702 0.30 -4.21 -5.31
C SER A 702 0.40 -3.97 -3.81
N SER A 703 -0.67 -4.32 -3.10
CA SER A 703 -0.78 -4.18 -1.66
C SER A 703 -1.42 -5.43 -1.06
N ILE A 704 -1.15 -5.67 0.22
CA ILE A 704 -1.67 -6.79 0.97
C ILE A 704 -1.92 -6.36 2.42
N VAL A 705 -2.93 -6.95 3.05
CA VAL A 705 -3.16 -6.79 4.48
C VAL A 705 -2.60 -8.00 5.22
N LEU A 706 -1.88 -7.74 6.32
CA LEU A 706 -1.36 -8.77 7.22
C LEU A 706 -2.04 -8.60 8.58
N ARG A 707 -2.81 -9.59 9.03
CA ARG A 707 -3.42 -9.60 10.36
C ARG A 707 -2.62 -10.50 11.28
N ALA A 708 -1.84 -9.90 12.16
CA ALA A 708 -0.95 -10.57 13.10
C ALA A 708 -1.68 -10.87 14.42
N LEU A 709 -1.73 -12.15 14.79
CA LEU A 709 -2.50 -12.67 15.93
C LEU A 709 -1.56 -13.25 16.98
N SER A 710 -1.86 -12.97 18.25
CA SER A 710 -1.08 -13.45 19.41
C SER A 710 -1.31 -14.92 19.78
N HIS A 711 -2.19 -15.61 19.04
CA HIS A 711 -2.55 -17.01 19.28
C HIS A 711 -2.56 -17.78 17.96
N GLU A 712 -2.32 -19.08 18.05
CA GLU A 712 -2.39 -19.97 16.90
C GLU A 712 -3.82 -20.14 16.38
N ILE A 713 -3.98 -20.15 15.06
CA ILE A 713 -5.26 -20.40 14.39
C ILE A 713 -5.19 -21.63 13.49
N GLU A 714 -6.34 -22.29 13.30
CA GLU A 714 -6.55 -23.30 12.29
C GLU A 714 -7.26 -22.67 11.07
N GLY A 715 -6.93 -23.12 9.85
CA GLY A 715 -7.55 -22.62 8.63
C GLY A 715 -6.75 -22.94 7.37
N ALA A 716 -7.27 -22.53 6.21
CA ALA A 716 -6.60 -22.72 4.93
C ALA A 716 -5.29 -21.92 4.88
N GLN A 717 -4.22 -22.56 4.42
CA GLN A 717 -2.93 -21.90 4.18
C GLN A 717 -3.05 -20.93 3.00
N TRP A 718 -2.30 -19.84 3.08
CA TRP A 718 -2.10 -18.93 1.97
C TRP A 718 -1.45 -19.68 0.81
N THR A 719 -1.98 -19.49 -0.40
CA THR A 719 -1.45 -20.16 -1.59
C THR A 719 -0.31 -19.32 -2.17
N TYR A 720 0.92 -19.80 -1.99
CA TYR A 720 2.09 -19.22 -2.63
C TYR A 720 2.23 -19.79 -4.04
N THR A 721 2.46 -18.93 -5.02
CA THR A 721 2.49 -19.34 -6.43
C THR A 721 3.91 -19.57 -6.90
N TYR A 722 4.20 -20.79 -7.35
CA TYR A 722 5.41 -21.11 -8.11
C TYR A 722 5.01 -21.37 -9.58
N ALA A 723 5.30 -20.40 -10.44
CA ALA A 723 4.94 -20.49 -11.85
C ALA A 723 5.99 -21.30 -12.62
N GLY A 724 5.55 -22.32 -13.36
CA GLY A 724 6.40 -23.07 -14.28
C GLY A 724 6.63 -22.35 -15.60
N LEU A 725 7.34 -23.03 -16.53
CA LEU A 725 7.62 -22.48 -17.86
C LEU A 725 6.32 -22.21 -18.65
N GLY A 726 6.09 -20.94 -18.98
CA GLY A 726 4.87 -20.50 -19.66
C GLY A 726 4.79 -20.89 -21.13
N LEU A 727 3.58 -21.22 -21.59
CA LEU A 727 3.25 -21.30 -23.01
C LEU A 727 2.78 -19.94 -23.53
N SER A 728 3.31 -19.50 -24.67
CA SER A 728 2.84 -18.27 -25.32
C SER A 728 1.50 -18.53 -26.01
N LEU A 729 0.56 -17.62 -25.79
CA LEU A 729 -0.74 -17.54 -26.45
C LEU A 729 -0.83 -16.32 -27.36
N ASP A 730 0.29 -15.84 -27.93
CA ASP A 730 0.37 -14.52 -28.59
C ASP A 730 -0.19 -14.44 -30.02
N ARG A 731 -0.67 -15.56 -30.56
CA ARG A 731 -0.97 -15.68 -31.99
C ARG A 731 -2.44 -15.96 -32.26
N ASN A 732 -2.91 -15.48 -33.40
CA ASN A 732 -4.22 -15.79 -33.99
C ASN A 732 -5.42 -15.35 -33.13
N TRP A 733 -5.34 -14.14 -32.57
CA TRP A 733 -6.45 -13.53 -31.83
C TRP A 733 -7.48 -12.93 -32.79
N LYS A 734 -8.76 -13.03 -32.42
CA LYS A 734 -9.83 -12.23 -33.05
C LYS A 734 -10.09 -10.99 -32.21
N ILE A 735 -10.29 -9.85 -32.84
CA ILE A 735 -10.65 -8.59 -32.17
C ILE A 735 -12.00 -8.10 -32.67
N GLU A 736 -12.90 -7.82 -31.73
CA GLU A 736 -14.22 -7.23 -31.97
C GLU A 736 -14.40 -6.01 -31.06
N PHE A 737 -14.67 -4.84 -31.63
CA PHE A 737 -15.01 -3.65 -30.86
C PHE A 737 -16.47 -3.75 -30.42
N ILE A 738 -16.73 -3.77 -29.11
CA ILE A 738 -18.05 -4.12 -28.56
C ILE A 738 -18.78 -2.94 -27.89
N SER A 739 -18.06 -1.91 -27.48
CA SER A 739 -18.63 -0.71 -26.88
C SER A 739 -17.66 0.46 -27.01
N GLY A 740 -18.12 1.63 -27.47
CA GLY A 740 -17.27 2.81 -27.58
C GLY A 740 -17.73 3.74 -28.70
N GLY A 741 -18.47 4.78 -28.32
CA GLY A 741 -18.97 5.77 -29.27
C GLY A 741 -20.07 5.30 -30.20
N GLU A 742 -20.45 6.18 -31.12
CA GLU A 742 -21.59 5.98 -32.03
C GLU A 742 -21.28 4.96 -33.13
N THR A 743 -20.01 4.87 -33.52
CA THR A 743 -19.54 3.96 -34.57
C THR A 743 -18.40 3.10 -34.04
N LEU A 744 -18.55 1.78 -34.17
CA LEU A 744 -17.54 0.81 -33.79
C LEU A 744 -16.60 0.54 -34.99
N PRO A 745 -15.28 0.49 -34.79
CA PRO A 745 -14.36 0.06 -35.84
C PRO A 745 -14.66 -1.37 -36.31
N PRO A 746 -14.27 -1.75 -37.54
CA PRO A 746 -14.48 -3.10 -38.03
C PRO A 746 -13.70 -4.13 -37.19
N SER A 747 -14.28 -5.30 -37.01
CA SER A 747 -13.60 -6.46 -36.41
C SER A 747 -12.46 -6.95 -37.30
N GLY A 748 -11.49 -7.64 -36.70
CA GLY A 748 -10.32 -8.15 -37.42
C GLY A 748 -9.68 -9.37 -36.77
N GLU A 749 -8.59 -9.83 -37.37
CA GLU A 749 -7.72 -10.88 -36.82
C GLU A 749 -6.32 -10.31 -36.60
N MET A 750 -5.69 -10.71 -35.51
CA MET A 750 -4.33 -10.33 -35.12
C MET A 750 -3.45 -11.57 -35.09
N THR A 751 -2.58 -11.70 -36.09
CA THR A 751 -1.59 -12.79 -36.17
C THR A 751 -0.60 -12.73 -35.01
N VAL A 752 -0.25 -11.52 -34.59
CA VAL A 752 0.54 -11.21 -33.39
C VAL A 752 -0.16 -10.04 -32.70
N LEU A 753 -0.26 -10.09 -31.38
CA LEU A 753 -0.82 -8.99 -30.59
C LEU A 753 0.01 -7.71 -30.76
N ASP A 754 -0.70 -6.59 -30.93
CA ASP A 754 -0.15 -5.24 -31.04
C ASP A 754 -1.27 -4.24 -30.68
N SER A 755 -0.95 -2.95 -30.60
CA SER A 755 -1.94 -1.89 -30.41
C SER A 755 -3.00 -1.94 -31.50
N TRP A 756 -4.29 -1.91 -31.14
CA TRP A 756 -5.39 -1.89 -32.10
C TRP A 756 -5.39 -0.61 -32.95
N THR A 757 -4.64 0.42 -32.55
CA THR A 757 -4.56 1.70 -33.27
C THR A 757 -3.88 1.55 -34.63
N THR A 758 -3.23 0.42 -34.88
CA THR A 758 -2.61 0.08 -36.17
C THR A 758 -3.62 -0.48 -37.18
N LEU A 759 -4.84 -0.84 -36.75
CA LEU A 759 -5.88 -1.46 -37.60
C LEU A 759 -6.60 -0.46 -38.53
N GLY A 760 -6.26 0.83 -38.46
CA GLY A 760 -6.79 1.89 -39.32
C GLY A 760 -7.25 3.12 -38.54
N GLU A 761 -7.67 4.16 -39.27
CA GLU A 761 -8.00 5.46 -38.67
C GLU A 761 -9.14 5.40 -37.65
N GLN A 762 -10.18 4.60 -37.91
CA GLN A 762 -11.30 4.43 -36.97
C GLN A 762 -10.84 3.81 -35.65
N ALA A 763 -9.99 2.77 -35.68
CA ALA A 763 -9.44 2.15 -34.49
C ALA A 763 -8.43 3.04 -33.76
N ALA A 764 -7.68 3.87 -34.50
CA ALA A 764 -6.77 4.87 -33.93
C ALA A 764 -7.52 6.00 -33.19
N ALA A 765 -8.72 6.36 -33.63
CA ALA A 765 -9.60 7.35 -32.99
C ALA A 765 -10.53 6.74 -31.92
N PHE A 766 -10.54 5.42 -31.78
CA PHE A 766 -11.48 4.73 -30.90
C PHE A 766 -11.06 4.82 -29.42
N SER A 767 -12.07 5.04 -28.58
CA SER A 767 -11.97 4.83 -27.14
C SER A 767 -13.20 4.09 -26.63
N GLY A 768 -12.97 3.00 -25.89
CA GLY A 768 -13.99 2.02 -25.53
C GLY A 768 -13.38 0.66 -25.24
N THR A 769 -14.20 -0.38 -25.34
CA THR A 769 -13.87 -1.78 -25.08
C THR A 769 -13.79 -2.58 -26.38
N ALA A 770 -12.70 -3.31 -26.58
CA ALA A 770 -12.65 -4.40 -27.56
C ALA A 770 -12.51 -5.76 -26.86
N LYS A 771 -13.20 -6.75 -27.40
CA LYS A 771 -13.13 -8.15 -27.01
C LYS A 771 -12.10 -8.84 -27.90
N TYR A 772 -11.10 -9.42 -27.26
CA TYR A 772 -10.14 -10.32 -27.85
C TYR A 772 -10.57 -11.76 -27.58
N SER A 773 -10.61 -12.62 -28.60
CA SER A 773 -10.99 -14.03 -28.44
C SER A 773 -9.95 -14.97 -29.03
N LEU A 774 -9.61 -16.03 -28.28
CA LEU A 774 -8.71 -17.09 -28.69
C LEU A 774 -9.28 -18.45 -28.28
N ARG A 775 -9.11 -19.46 -29.15
CA ARG A 775 -9.41 -20.85 -28.83
C ARG A 775 -8.12 -21.63 -28.65
N PHE A 776 -8.01 -22.42 -27.58
CA PHE A 776 -6.82 -23.22 -27.29
C PHE A 776 -7.18 -24.52 -26.54
N ASP A 777 -6.32 -25.53 -26.66
CA ASP A 777 -6.44 -26.80 -25.95
C ASP A 777 -5.67 -26.72 -24.61
N ASP A 778 -6.12 -27.48 -23.60
CA ASP A 778 -5.38 -27.56 -22.34
C ASP A 778 -3.99 -28.18 -22.58
N PRO A 779 -2.89 -27.52 -22.15
CA PRO A 779 -1.54 -28.08 -22.25
C PRO A 779 -1.33 -29.38 -21.48
N GLY A 780 -2.22 -29.74 -20.55
CA GLY A 780 -2.16 -30.98 -19.76
C GLY A 780 -1.01 -31.03 -18.76
N ARG A 781 -0.59 -29.88 -18.22
CA ARG A 781 0.56 -29.75 -17.30
C ARG A 781 0.19 -29.40 -15.85
N ALA A 782 -1.01 -28.88 -15.59
CA ALA A 782 -1.46 -28.52 -14.25
C ALA A 782 -3.00 -28.39 -14.20
N GLU A 783 -3.59 -28.47 -13.02
CA GLU A 783 -5.03 -28.17 -12.84
C GLU A 783 -5.34 -26.67 -12.85
N LYS A 784 -4.35 -25.86 -12.44
CA LYS A 784 -4.44 -24.40 -12.38
C LYS A 784 -3.34 -23.79 -13.22
N TYR A 785 -3.69 -22.71 -13.92
CA TYR A 785 -2.72 -21.96 -14.70
C TYR A 785 -2.80 -20.48 -14.37
N LYS A 786 -1.65 -19.83 -14.26
CA LYS A 786 -1.56 -18.38 -14.21
C LYS A 786 -1.54 -17.85 -15.65
N LEU A 787 -2.59 -17.14 -16.02
CA LEU A 787 -2.65 -16.35 -17.25
C LEU A 787 -2.03 -14.98 -16.96
N ASP A 788 -0.94 -14.66 -17.65
CA ASP A 788 -0.35 -13.32 -17.67
C ASP A 788 -0.67 -12.67 -19.02
N LEU A 789 -1.39 -11.55 -19.03
CA LEU A 789 -1.76 -10.85 -20.26
C LEU A 789 -0.63 -9.96 -20.81
N GLY A 790 0.48 -9.81 -20.08
CA GLY A 790 1.58 -8.92 -20.44
C GLY A 790 1.14 -7.45 -20.41
N ASN A 791 1.42 -6.71 -21.48
CA ASN A 791 1.08 -5.31 -21.60
C ASN A 791 -0.38 -5.12 -22.05
N VAL A 792 -1.18 -4.49 -21.20
CA VAL A 792 -2.57 -4.10 -21.46
C VAL A 792 -2.71 -2.60 -21.34
N GLN A 793 -3.39 -1.98 -22.29
CA GLN A 793 -3.71 -0.56 -22.30
C GLN A 793 -5.23 -0.39 -22.28
N SER A 794 -5.91 -0.28 -21.12
CA SER A 794 -5.40 0.03 -19.77
C SER A 794 -5.98 -0.86 -18.66
N THR A 795 -7.07 -1.57 -18.96
CA THR A 795 -7.77 -2.48 -18.04
C THR A 795 -8.20 -3.73 -18.80
N ALA A 796 -8.31 -4.87 -18.12
CA ALA A 796 -8.76 -6.12 -18.74
C ALA A 796 -9.75 -6.87 -17.85
N ALA A 797 -10.85 -7.34 -18.44
CA ALA A 797 -11.70 -8.37 -17.85
C ALA A 797 -11.53 -9.68 -18.62
N VAL A 798 -11.29 -10.77 -17.91
CA VAL A 798 -11.01 -12.10 -18.50
C VAL A 798 -12.19 -13.01 -18.29
N HIS A 799 -12.68 -13.62 -19.36
CA HIS A 799 -13.66 -14.70 -19.33
C HIS A 799 -13.07 -15.97 -19.92
N LEU A 800 -13.36 -17.11 -19.31
CA LEU A 800 -12.98 -18.44 -19.79
C LEU A 800 -14.25 -19.27 -19.95
N ASN A 801 -14.52 -19.77 -21.16
CA ASN A 801 -15.70 -20.59 -21.46
C ASN A 801 -17.03 -19.93 -21.02
N GLY A 802 -17.11 -18.60 -21.14
CA GLY A 802 -18.26 -17.79 -20.73
C GLY A 802 -18.32 -17.42 -19.24
N GLN A 803 -17.43 -17.95 -18.40
CA GLN A 803 -17.33 -17.59 -16.99
C GLN A 803 -16.35 -16.43 -16.79
N LYS A 804 -16.76 -15.38 -16.07
CA LYS A 804 -15.88 -14.27 -15.69
C LYS A 804 -14.88 -14.71 -14.63
N MET A 805 -13.59 -14.59 -14.94
CA MET A 805 -12.47 -14.90 -14.04
C MET A 805 -12.07 -13.70 -13.17
N GLY A 806 -12.28 -12.48 -13.66
CA GLY A 806 -12.01 -11.26 -12.90
C GLY A 806 -11.85 -10.03 -13.79
N THR A 807 -11.55 -8.89 -13.15
CA THR A 807 -11.17 -7.64 -13.81
C THR A 807 -9.90 -7.13 -13.13
N SER A 808 -8.85 -6.85 -13.92
CA SER A 808 -7.64 -6.19 -13.44
C SER A 808 -7.52 -4.81 -14.05
N ILE A 809 -7.08 -3.86 -13.22
CA ILE A 809 -6.92 -2.44 -13.52
C ILE A 809 -5.47 -1.99 -13.48
N ILE A 810 -4.55 -2.89 -13.13
CA ILE A 810 -3.15 -2.57 -12.85
C ILE A 810 -2.25 -3.74 -13.23
N ALA A 811 -1.04 -3.42 -13.70
CA ALA A 811 -0.02 -4.42 -13.98
C ALA A 811 0.58 -4.97 -12.67
N PRO A 812 1.02 -6.25 -12.65
CA PRO A 812 0.89 -7.23 -13.73
C PRO A 812 -0.56 -7.71 -13.92
N PHE A 813 -1.01 -7.85 -15.17
CA PHE A 813 -2.36 -8.29 -15.51
C PHE A 813 -2.47 -9.82 -15.47
N GLN A 814 -2.49 -10.36 -14.24
CA GLN A 814 -2.45 -11.79 -13.98
C GLN A 814 -3.78 -12.33 -13.44
N PHE A 815 -4.15 -13.53 -13.87
CA PHE A 815 -5.37 -14.24 -13.46
C PHE A 815 -5.08 -15.71 -13.22
N VAL A 816 -5.78 -16.33 -12.27
CA VAL A 816 -5.74 -17.79 -12.10
C VAL A 816 -6.88 -18.40 -12.89
N LEU A 817 -6.54 -19.23 -13.88
CA LEU A 817 -7.46 -20.06 -14.64
C LEU A 817 -7.59 -21.43 -14.00
N THR A 818 -8.82 -21.91 -13.88
CA THR A 818 -9.17 -23.24 -13.36
C THR A 818 -10.22 -23.87 -14.28
N GLY A 819 -10.29 -25.20 -14.31
CA GLY A 819 -11.33 -25.91 -15.07
C GLY A 819 -11.18 -25.80 -16.58
N LEU A 820 -9.95 -25.84 -17.10
CA LEU A 820 -9.73 -25.95 -18.55
C LEU A 820 -10.33 -27.27 -19.07
N GLN A 821 -11.00 -27.18 -20.21
CA GLN A 821 -11.46 -28.34 -20.97
C GLN A 821 -10.27 -28.95 -21.72
N PRO A 822 -10.23 -30.27 -21.95
CA PRO A 822 -9.13 -30.89 -22.71
C PRO A 822 -8.92 -30.27 -24.10
N LYS A 823 -10.00 -29.77 -24.72
CA LYS A 823 -9.98 -29.13 -26.03
C LYS A 823 -10.90 -27.92 -26.10
N ASP A 824 -10.57 -27.02 -27.01
CA ASP A 824 -11.44 -25.93 -27.48
C ASP A 824 -11.92 -24.95 -26.38
N ASN A 825 -11.02 -24.61 -25.45
CA ASN A 825 -11.28 -23.55 -24.48
C ASN A 825 -11.40 -22.21 -25.19
N LEU A 826 -12.45 -21.45 -24.89
CA LEU A 826 -12.62 -20.08 -25.37
C LEU A 826 -12.14 -19.11 -24.29
N LEU A 827 -11.02 -18.43 -24.57
CA LEU A 827 -10.54 -17.31 -23.78
C LEU A 827 -11.03 -16.00 -24.42
N GLU A 828 -11.72 -15.18 -23.63
CA GLU A 828 -12.13 -13.83 -24.03
C GLU A 828 -11.50 -12.80 -23.08
N VAL A 829 -10.87 -11.77 -23.64
CA VAL A 829 -10.26 -10.67 -22.89
C VAL A 829 -10.89 -9.36 -23.37
N HIS A 830 -11.65 -8.72 -22.49
CA HIS A 830 -12.29 -7.44 -22.76
C HIS A 830 -11.34 -6.33 -22.28
N VAL A 831 -10.68 -5.66 -23.23
CA VAL A 831 -9.74 -4.57 -22.95
C VAL A 831 -10.38 -3.23 -23.20
N THR A 832 -10.27 -2.33 -22.22
CA THR A 832 -10.78 -0.96 -22.33
C THR A 832 -9.63 0.03 -22.21
N ASN A 833 -9.52 0.94 -23.18
CA ASN A 833 -8.51 2.00 -23.19
C ASN A 833 -9.04 3.31 -22.57
N LEU A 834 -8.17 4.31 -22.48
CA LEU A 834 -8.54 5.65 -22.04
C LEU A 834 -9.23 6.46 -23.15
N ALA A 835 -9.95 7.52 -22.77
CA ALA A 835 -10.69 8.39 -23.69
C ALA A 835 -9.82 9.31 -24.57
N ALA A 836 -8.52 9.41 -24.29
CA ALA A 836 -7.61 10.37 -24.94
C ALA A 836 -7.63 10.31 -26.50
N ASN A 837 -7.66 9.12 -27.09
CA ASN A 837 -7.64 8.98 -28.56
C ASN A 837 -8.89 9.55 -29.22
N ARG A 838 -10.06 9.36 -28.60
CA ARG A 838 -11.32 9.90 -29.10
C ARG A 838 -11.47 11.39 -28.83
N ILE A 839 -10.98 11.90 -27.70
CA ILE A 839 -10.94 13.34 -27.40
C ILE A 839 -10.06 14.08 -28.41
N ARG A 840 -8.90 13.51 -28.73
CA ARG A 840 -8.03 14.00 -29.81
C ARG A 840 -8.77 14.08 -31.15
N ASP A 841 -9.54 13.05 -31.52
CA ASP A 841 -10.33 13.05 -32.75
C ASP A 841 -11.42 14.15 -32.75
N LEU A 842 -12.14 14.34 -31.65
CA LEU A 842 -13.13 15.42 -31.51
C LEU A 842 -12.50 16.79 -31.74
N ASP A 843 -11.35 17.05 -31.14
CA ASP A 843 -10.65 18.34 -31.27
C ASP A 843 -10.11 18.54 -32.70
N ARG A 844 -9.61 17.50 -33.36
CA ARG A 844 -9.19 17.57 -34.78
C ARG A 844 -10.34 17.81 -35.75
N ARG A 845 -11.55 17.37 -35.40
CA ARG A 845 -12.80 17.63 -36.15
C ARG A 845 -13.51 18.91 -35.73
N GLU A 846 -12.92 19.67 -34.81
CA GLU A 846 -13.46 20.93 -34.27
C GLU A 846 -14.87 20.78 -33.66
N VAL A 847 -15.18 19.60 -33.09
CA VAL A 847 -16.45 19.39 -32.39
C VAL A 847 -16.48 20.25 -31.13
N VAL A 848 -17.55 21.02 -30.95
CA VAL A 848 -17.71 21.90 -29.79
C VAL A 848 -18.27 21.12 -28.61
N TRP A 849 -17.41 20.76 -27.66
CA TRP A 849 -17.77 20.10 -26.40
C TRP A 849 -17.24 20.84 -25.15
N LYS A 850 -16.38 21.86 -25.34
CA LYS A 850 -15.76 22.69 -24.27
C LYS A 850 -16.50 24.02 -24.11
N ASN A 851 -17.72 23.96 -23.60
CA ASN A 851 -18.66 25.08 -23.58
C ASN A 851 -19.26 25.34 -22.19
N PHE A 852 -18.43 25.66 -21.21
CA PHE A 852 -18.88 26.00 -19.85
C PHE A 852 -18.66 27.48 -19.52
N TYR A 853 -19.45 27.99 -18.58
CA TYR A 853 -19.26 29.33 -18.00
C TYR A 853 -17.98 29.40 -17.14
N ASP A 854 -17.65 30.61 -16.71
CA ASP A 854 -16.49 30.89 -15.85
C ASP A 854 -15.13 30.51 -16.50
N ILE A 855 -14.35 29.57 -15.95
CA ILE A 855 -13.04 29.15 -16.51
C ILE A 855 -13.14 28.33 -17.79
N ASN A 856 -14.34 27.87 -18.15
CA ASN A 856 -14.53 26.87 -19.21
C ASN A 856 -13.80 25.55 -18.90
N PHE A 857 -12.93 25.09 -19.79
CA PHE A 857 -12.20 23.82 -19.70
C PHE A 857 -10.71 24.08 -20.03
N VAL A 858 -9.80 23.67 -19.15
CA VAL A 858 -8.37 23.98 -19.20
C VAL A 858 -7.52 22.72 -19.10
N ASN A 859 -6.23 22.80 -19.46
CA ASN A 859 -5.28 21.70 -19.27
C ASN A 859 -4.68 21.75 -17.84
N ILE A 860 -3.79 20.82 -17.51
CA ILE A 860 -3.15 20.77 -16.18
C ILE A 860 -2.33 22.03 -15.84
N ASP A 861 -1.87 22.76 -16.84
CA ASP A 861 -1.12 24.02 -16.69
C ASP A 861 -2.04 25.26 -16.64
N TYR A 862 -3.36 25.06 -16.47
CA TYR A 862 -4.38 26.13 -16.46
C TYR A 862 -4.47 26.95 -17.76
N GLU A 863 -3.98 26.41 -18.88
CA GLU A 863 -4.14 26.96 -20.22
C GLU A 863 -5.38 26.41 -20.93
N LYS A 864 -5.78 27.03 -22.05
CA LYS A 864 -6.93 26.54 -22.83
C LYS A 864 -6.67 25.11 -23.33
N PHE A 865 -7.58 24.19 -23.00
CA PHE A 865 -7.43 22.78 -23.39
C PHE A 865 -7.51 22.54 -24.90
N ASP A 866 -6.50 21.87 -25.46
CA ASP A 866 -6.45 21.41 -26.84
C ASP A 866 -5.72 20.04 -26.94
N ALA A 867 -6.45 19.01 -27.35
CA ALA A 867 -5.93 17.67 -27.58
C ALA A 867 -5.62 17.38 -29.05
N SER A 868 -5.84 18.33 -29.97
CA SER A 868 -5.73 18.08 -31.42
C SER A 868 -4.33 17.60 -31.87
N ASN A 869 -3.29 18.03 -31.16
CA ASN A 869 -1.89 17.71 -31.42
C ASN A 869 -1.35 16.54 -30.58
N TRP A 870 -2.17 15.90 -29.75
CA TRP A 870 -1.71 14.76 -28.96
C TRP A 870 -1.27 13.60 -29.87
N PRO A 871 -0.23 12.84 -29.48
CA PRO A 871 0.09 11.60 -30.16
C PRO A 871 -1.04 10.59 -30.00
N VAL A 872 -1.23 9.72 -30.99
CA VAL A 872 -2.12 8.56 -30.83
C VAL A 872 -1.50 7.66 -29.76
N ARG A 873 -2.27 7.37 -28.72
CA ARG A 873 -1.83 6.50 -27.63
C ARG A 873 -2.08 5.04 -27.98
N SER A 874 -1.15 4.19 -27.58
CA SER A 874 -1.31 2.73 -27.69
C SER A 874 -2.55 2.26 -26.93
N ALA A 875 -3.25 1.25 -27.45
CA ALA A 875 -4.49 0.75 -26.88
C ALA A 875 -4.72 -0.73 -27.23
N GLY A 876 -5.30 -1.48 -26.28
CA GLY A 876 -5.65 -2.89 -26.47
C GLY A 876 -4.75 -3.88 -25.71
N LEU A 877 -4.85 -5.15 -26.09
CA LEU A 877 -4.02 -6.25 -25.58
C LEU A 877 -2.75 -6.35 -26.43
N LEU A 878 -1.61 -5.93 -25.87
CA LEU A 878 -0.33 -5.90 -26.58
C LEU A 878 0.50 -7.16 -26.34
N GLY A 879 0.24 -7.88 -25.24
CA GLY A 879 0.98 -9.07 -24.87
C GLY A 879 2.40 -8.79 -24.33
N PRO A 880 3.26 -9.81 -24.23
CA PRO A 880 2.94 -11.20 -24.55
C PRO A 880 1.95 -11.82 -23.54
N VAL A 881 0.97 -12.56 -24.02
CA VAL A 881 0.06 -13.39 -23.24
C VAL A 881 0.70 -14.75 -23.03
N THR A 882 0.88 -15.13 -21.76
CA THR A 882 1.44 -16.43 -21.39
C THR A 882 0.55 -17.19 -20.44
N LEU A 883 0.53 -18.51 -20.60
CA LEU A 883 -0.16 -19.45 -19.73
C LEU A 883 0.87 -20.29 -18.99
N GLN A 884 1.04 -20.04 -17.70
CA GLN A 884 2.04 -20.69 -16.85
C GLN A 884 1.38 -21.73 -15.95
N PRO A 885 1.82 -23.00 -15.96
CA PRO A 885 1.29 -23.99 -15.02
C PRO A 885 1.62 -23.56 -13.59
N MET A 886 0.61 -23.56 -12.73
CA MET A 886 0.81 -23.43 -11.29
C MET A 886 1.04 -24.83 -10.76
N VAL A 887 2.31 -25.17 -10.55
CA VAL A 887 2.70 -26.51 -10.14
C VAL A 887 2.60 -26.63 -8.62
N ASP A 888 1.97 -27.69 -8.14
CA ASP A 888 1.97 -28.01 -6.71
C ASP A 888 3.29 -28.67 -6.29
N ASP A 889 3.86 -29.47 -7.20
CA ASP A 889 5.17 -30.12 -7.07
C ASP A 889 6.26 -29.31 -7.79
N VAL A 890 7.33 -29.01 -7.07
CA VAL A 890 8.61 -28.51 -7.58
C VAL A 890 9.65 -29.62 -7.39
N TYR A 891 10.58 -29.73 -8.33
CA TYR A 891 11.67 -30.70 -8.24
C TYR A 891 12.90 -30.03 -7.62
N ALA A 892 13.49 -30.70 -6.65
CA ALA A 892 14.76 -30.33 -6.06
C ALA A 892 15.84 -31.32 -6.49
N PHE A 893 17.05 -30.81 -6.70
CA PHE A 893 18.23 -31.61 -7.04
C PHE A 893 19.31 -31.36 -6.00
N SER A 894 19.65 -32.35 -5.19
CA SER A 894 20.81 -32.30 -4.30
C SER A 894 22.07 -32.60 -5.08
N TYR A 895 23.13 -31.81 -4.89
CA TYR A 895 24.39 -32.02 -5.60
C TYR A 895 25.60 -31.50 -4.81
N PHE A 896 26.79 -31.78 -5.34
CA PHE A 896 28.03 -31.18 -4.87
C PHE A 896 28.84 -30.61 -6.05
N VAL A 897 29.81 -29.76 -5.72
CA VAL A 897 30.80 -29.22 -6.68
C VAL A 897 32.21 -29.70 -6.30
N GLY A 898 33.16 -29.60 -7.23
CA GLY A 898 34.54 -30.03 -6.96
C GLY A 898 34.60 -31.50 -6.56
N ASN A 899 35.15 -31.81 -5.38
CA ASN A 899 35.09 -33.13 -4.77
C ASN A 899 34.22 -33.19 -3.51
N GLY A 900 33.30 -32.24 -3.31
CA GLY A 900 32.40 -32.19 -2.15
C GLY A 900 33.04 -31.59 -0.90
N GLU A 901 34.08 -30.77 -1.06
CA GLU A 901 34.77 -30.13 0.06
C GLU A 901 33.92 -29.05 0.74
N ASP A 902 33.05 -28.37 0.00
CA ASP A 902 32.27 -27.24 0.50
C ASP A 902 30.89 -27.64 1.04
N GLY A 903 30.28 -28.71 0.53
CA GLY A 903 29.12 -29.37 1.14
C GLY A 903 27.92 -29.58 0.23
N LEU A 904 26.72 -29.55 0.82
CA LEU A 904 25.44 -29.72 0.13
C LEU A 904 25.14 -28.49 -0.73
N HIS A 905 24.65 -28.72 -1.93
CA HIS A 905 24.02 -27.71 -2.78
C HIS A 905 22.64 -28.19 -3.22
N LEU A 906 21.74 -27.25 -3.54
CA LEU A 906 20.41 -27.54 -4.09
C LEU A 906 20.15 -26.73 -5.35
N ALA A 907 19.44 -27.33 -6.31
CA ALA A 907 18.85 -26.65 -7.44
C ALA A 907 17.34 -26.94 -7.52
N LEU A 908 16.56 -25.99 -8.02
CA LEU A 908 15.10 -26.11 -8.14
C LEU A 908 14.66 -26.05 -9.60
N SER A 909 13.65 -26.83 -9.95
CA SER A 909 13.04 -26.85 -11.28
C SER A 909 11.53 -27.11 -11.22
N SER A 910 10.76 -26.45 -12.08
CA SER A 910 9.32 -26.73 -12.25
C SER A 910 9.01 -27.69 -13.40
N ASP A 911 9.97 -27.90 -14.31
CA ASP A 911 9.78 -28.72 -15.52
C ASP A 911 10.76 -29.89 -15.61
N GLY A 912 11.70 -30.00 -14.67
CA GLY A 912 12.77 -31.00 -14.66
C GLY A 912 13.86 -30.76 -15.71
N LYS A 913 13.78 -29.72 -16.53
CA LYS A 913 14.73 -29.45 -17.61
C LYS A 913 15.57 -28.21 -17.35
N LYS A 914 14.98 -27.19 -16.72
CA LYS A 914 15.68 -25.95 -16.36
C LYS A 914 15.84 -25.87 -14.86
N TRP A 915 17.09 -25.88 -14.41
CA TRP A 915 17.44 -25.92 -12.99
C TRP A 915 18.11 -24.62 -12.56
N SER A 916 17.58 -24.02 -11.50
CA SER A 916 18.13 -22.80 -10.89
C SER A 916 18.81 -23.15 -9.57
N ALA A 917 20.08 -22.79 -9.41
CA ALA A 917 20.80 -22.99 -8.16
C ALA A 917 20.20 -22.16 -7.01
N VAL A 918 20.08 -22.77 -5.84
CA VAL A 918 19.74 -22.08 -4.58
C VAL A 918 20.99 -21.37 -4.05
N ASN A 919 20.83 -20.27 -3.32
CA ASN A 919 21.94 -19.54 -2.68
C ASN A 919 23.04 -19.06 -3.64
N GLY A 920 22.67 -18.75 -4.88
CA GLY A 920 23.62 -18.40 -5.94
C GLY A 920 24.66 -19.49 -6.24
N GLY A 921 24.35 -20.76 -5.93
CA GLY A 921 25.26 -21.89 -6.08
C GLY A 921 26.29 -22.05 -4.96
N GLN A 922 26.13 -21.36 -3.83
CA GLN A 922 26.95 -21.57 -2.64
C GLN A 922 26.40 -22.72 -1.78
N SER A 923 27.30 -23.43 -1.09
CA SER A 923 26.91 -24.54 -0.22
C SER A 923 25.93 -24.11 0.89
N LEU A 924 24.93 -24.95 1.12
CA LEU A 924 23.89 -24.80 2.14
C LEU A 924 24.26 -25.48 3.46
N LEU A 925 25.09 -26.53 3.42
CA LEU A 925 25.50 -27.29 4.59
C LEU A 925 26.91 -27.88 4.41
N GLN A 926 27.85 -27.45 5.24
CA GLN A 926 29.23 -27.94 5.22
C GLN A 926 29.37 -29.31 5.91
N PRO A 927 30.23 -30.21 5.41
CA PRO A 927 30.52 -31.50 6.05
C PRO A 927 31.33 -31.33 7.33
N LYS A 928 30.90 -32.01 8.41
CA LYS A 928 31.55 -31.99 9.73
C LYS A 928 32.06 -33.36 10.18
N VAL A 929 31.55 -34.44 9.59
CA VAL A 929 31.78 -35.83 10.02
C VAL A 929 32.46 -36.67 8.94
N GLY A 930 32.98 -37.83 9.36
CA GLY A 930 33.68 -38.80 8.52
C GLY A 930 35.17 -38.51 8.33
N GLU A 931 35.88 -39.47 7.74
CA GLU A 931 37.35 -39.56 7.77
C GLU A 931 38.04 -38.39 7.04
N SER A 932 37.41 -37.85 5.99
CA SER A 932 37.95 -36.72 5.23
C SER A 932 37.04 -35.50 5.22
N LYS A 933 35.92 -35.56 5.95
CA LYS A 933 34.91 -34.49 6.01
C LYS A 933 34.53 -33.99 4.61
N LEU A 934 34.23 -34.92 3.70
CA LEU A 934 33.65 -34.60 2.40
C LEU A 934 32.14 -34.81 2.45
N MET A 935 31.42 -34.11 1.57
CA MET A 935 30.03 -34.38 1.22
C MET A 935 29.91 -34.59 -0.27
N ARG A 936 30.12 -35.83 -0.70
CA ARG A 936 29.91 -36.23 -2.11
C ARG A 936 28.66 -37.07 -2.22
N ASP A 937 28.05 -37.00 -3.38
CA ASP A 937 26.90 -37.82 -3.77
C ASP A 937 25.75 -37.70 -2.73
N PRO A 938 25.30 -36.47 -2.37
CA PRO A 938 24.28 -36.30 -1.36
C PRO A 938 22.93 -36.80 -1.89
N CYS A 939 22.42 -37.86 -1.29
CA CYS A 939 21.10 -38.42 -1.60
C CYS A 939 20.09 -38.03 -0.52
N ILE A 940 18.98 -37.41 -0.95
CA ILE A 940 17.90 -36.95 -0.07
C ILE A 940 16.61 -37.67 -0.43
N VAL A 941 15.92 -38.20 0.58
CA VAL A 941 14.55 -38.75 0.45
C VAL A 941 13.62 -38.13 1.49
N ARG A 942 12.34 -38.02 1.18
CA ARG A 942 11.32 -37.65 2.17
C ARG A 942 10.84 -38.91 2.90
N GLY A 943 10.89 -38.88 4.23
CA GLY A 943 10.38 -39.92 5.10
C GLY A 943 8.85 -39.84 5.31
N PRO A 944 8.25 -40.87 5.93
CA PRO A 944 6.83 -40.91 6.25
C PRO A 944 6.42 -39.88 7.33
N ASP A 945 7.39 -39.36 8.08
CA ASP A 945 7.24 -38.27 9.05
C ASP A 945 7.22 -36.88 8.39
N GLY A 946 7.40 -36.83 7.06
CA GLY A 946 7.48 -35.60 6.28
C GLY A 946 8.87 -34.95 6.27
N ALA A 947 9.84 -35.47 7.05
CA ALA A 947 11.19 -34.95 7.10
C ALA A 947 12.03 -35.43 5.91
N PHE A 948 13.05 -34.65 5.56
CA PHE A 948 14.05 -34.98 4.57
C PHE A 948 15.24 -35.66 5.24
N HIS A 949 15.60 -36.85 4.78
CA HIS A 949 16.74 -37.62 5.26
C HIS A 949 17.82 -37.64 4.20
N MET A 950 19.05 -37.30 4.59
CA MET A 950 20.20 -37.23 3.69
C MET A 950 21.27 -38.23 4.07
N VAL A 951 21.81 -38.95 3.09
CA VAL A 951 23.05 -39.72 3.20
C VAL A 951 24.07 -39.25 2.16
N TRP A 952 25.36 -39.42 2.45
CA TRP A 952 26.43 -38.98 1.53
C TRP A 952 27.76 -39.72 1.76
N THR A 953 28.64 -39.67 0.76
CA THR A 953 30.02 -40.18 0.82
C THR A 953 30.92 -39.23 1.62
N THR A 954 31.58 -39.72 2.67
CA THR A 954 32.40 -38.89 3.59
C THR A 954 33.90 -38.84 3.26
N SER A 955 34.41 -39.76 2.42
CA SER A 955 35.82 -39.84 2.05
C SER A 955 36.06 -40.66 0.76
N TRP A 956 37.20 -40.41 0.10
CA TRP A 956 37.77 -41.30 -0.93
C TRP A 956 38.20 -42.67 -0.39
N GLY A 957 38.43 -42.80 0.91
CA GLY A 957 38.74 -44.08 1.55
C GLY A 957 38.27 -44.09 2.99
N GLY A 958 37.58 -45.14 3.40
CA GLY A 958 36.96 -45.21 4.71
C GLY A 958 35.84 -46.23 4.79
N HIS A 959 35.25 -46.33 5.98
CA HIS A 959 34.22 -47.31 6.32
C HIS A 959 32.89 -46.66 6.69
N THR A 960 32.77 -45.33 6.52
CA THR A 960 31.60 -44.57 6.94
C THR A 960 30.86 -43.91 5.77
N ILE A 961 29.58 -43.65 5.98
CA ILE A 961 28.76 -42.69 5.22
C ILE A 961 28.22 -41.63 6.18
N GLY A 962 27.80 -40.49 5.67
CA GLY A 962 27.19 -39.43 6.47
C GLY A 962 25.69 -39.58 6.58
N TYR A 963 25.10 -39.02 7.64
CA TYR A 963 23.66 -38.88 7.81
C TYR A 963 23.27 -37.57 8.50
N ALA A 964 22.19 -36.95 8.05
CA ALA A 964 21.50 -35.84 8.68
C ALA A 964 20.03 -35.79 8.21
N HIS A 965 19.16 -35.12 8.95
CA HIS A 965 17.77 -34.91 8.54
C HIS A 965 17.32 -33.45 8.77
N ALA A 966 16.30 -33.00 8.05
CA ALA A 966 15.71 -31.66 8.19
C ALA A 966 14.21 -31.70 7.89
N SER A 967 13.39 -30.90 8.57
CA SER A 967 11.96 -30.78 8.25
C SER A 967 11.67 -29.81 7.10
N ASP A 968 12.62 -28.93 6.75
CA ASP A 968 12.42 -27.80 5.85
C ASP A 968 13.57 -27.57 4.85
N LEU A 969 14.50 -28.53 4.72
CA LEU A 969 15.74 -28.46 3.91
C LEU A 969 16.73 -27.34 4.32
N ILE A 970 16.43 -26.59 5.37
CA ILE A 970 17.23 -25.47 5.85
C ILE A 970 17.92 -25.85 7.16
N HIS A 971 17.14 -26.27 8.16
CA HIS A 971 17.61 -26.54 9.51
C HIS A 971 17.93 -28.04 9.67
N TRP A 972 19.15 -28.40 9.29
CA TRP A 972 19.65 -29.77 9.38
C TRP A 972 20.06 -30.16 10.81
N SER A 973 19.78 -31.42 11.17
CA SER A 973 20.20 -32.05 12.42
C SER A 973 21.72 -32.08 12.57
N GLU A 974 22.21 -32.44 13.77
CA GLU A 974 23.60 -32.81 13.93
C GLU A 974 23.96 -33.96 12.96
N GLN A 975 25.12 -33.84 12.30
CA GLN A 975 25.58 -34.83 11.33
C GLN A 975 26.14 -36.05 12.06
N LYS A 976 25.86 -37.24 11.55
CA LYS A 976 26.38 -38.53 12.06
C LYS A 976 27.24 -39.21 10.99
N ALA A 977 28.31 -39.88 11.41
CA ALA A 977 29.05 -40.82 10.55
C ALA A 977 28.59 -42.25 10.86
N ILE A 978 27.93 -42.90 9.92
CA ILE A 978 27.41 -44.27 10.06
C ILE A 978 28.49 -45.26 9.58
N PRO A 979 28.99 -46.16 10.45
CA PRO A 979 30.10 -47.05 10.14
C PRO A 979 29.68 -48.32 9.36
N VAL A 980 29.09 -48.13 8.20
CA VAL A 980 28.42 -49.20 7.41
C VAL A 980 29.35 -50.34 6.96
N MET A 981 30.66 -50.12 6.86
CA MET A 981 31.65 -51.17 6.51
C MET A 981 32.69 -51.41 7.61
N ALA A 982 32.52 -50.88 8.83
CA ALA A 982 33.56 -51.00 9.87
C ALA A 982 33.85 -52.44 10.32
N HIS A 983 32.93 -53.38 10.05
CA HIS A 983 33.11 -54.81 10.29
C HIS A 983 34.02 -55.49 9.25
N GLU A 984 34.36 -54.83 8.14
CA GLU A 984 35.18 -55.36 7.05
C GLU A 984 36.48 -54.54 6.87
N PRO A 985 37.59 -54.90 7.54
CA PRO A 985 38.82 -54.11 7.55
C PRO A 985 39.49 -53.94 6.18
N MET A 986 39.15 -54.79 5.21
CA MET A 986 39.68 -54.75 3.84
C MET A 986 38.83 -53.89 2.91
N ALA A 987 37.69 -53.37 3.38
CA ALA A 987 36.87 -52.45 2.61
C ALA A 987 37.64 -51.16 2.33
N GLN A 988 37.66 -50.73 1.07
CA GLN A 988 38.44 -49.57 0.66
C GLN A 988 37.61 -48.28 0.54
N ASN A 989 36.28 -48.38 0.52
CA ASN A 989 35.39 -47.25 0.33
C ASN A 989 33.93 -47.56 0.70
N CYS A 990 33.16 -46.52 1.00
CA CYS A 990 31.70 -46.50 0.98
C CYS A 990 31.29 -45.32 0.11
N TRP A 991 31.03 -45.57 -1.18
CA TRP A 991 30.81 -44.51 -2.19
C TRP A 991 29.39 -44.53 -2.75
N ALA A 992 28.93 -43.35 -3.17
CA ALA A 992 27.59 -43.09 -3.73
C ALA A 992 26.49 -43.77 -2.92
N PRO A 993 26.36 -43.47 -1.60
CA PRO A 993 25.28 -43.99 -0.82
C PRO A 993 23.96 -43.36 -1.25
N GLU A 994 22.94 -44.19 -1.39
CA GLU A 994 21.60 -43.81 -1.78
C GLU A 994 20.62 -44.36 -0.75
N ILE A 995 19.51 -43.65 -0.55
CA ILE A 995 18.50 -43.96 0.44
C ILE A 995 17.11 -43.96 -0.20
N CYS A 996 16.31 -44.96 0.15
CA CYS A 996 14.91 -45.06 -0.26
C CYS A 996 14.06 -45.46 0.95
N TYR A 997 12.78 -45.08 0.96
CA TYR A 997 11.83 -45.54 1.96
C TYR A 997 11.04 -46.74 1.42
N ASP A 998 11.04 -47.83 2.17
CA ASP A 998 10.27 -49.04 1.92
C ASP A 998 8.95 -48.94 2.68
N GLU A 999 7.89 -48.51 1.99
CA GLU A 999 6.55 -48.38 2.59
C GLU A 999 6.00 -49.72 3.07
N GLN A 1000 6.33 -50.83 2.37
CA GLN A 1000 5.79 -52.15 2.69
C GLN A 1000 6.30 -52.65 4.04
N ASN A 1001 7.56 -52.39 4.35
CA ASN A 1001 8.18 -52.81 5.61
C ASN A 1001 8.35 -51.67 6.61
N GLU A 1002 7.94 -50.45 6.30
CA GLU A 1002 8.08 -49.24 7.12
C GLU A 1002 9.53 -49.01 7.60
N GLN A 1003 10.47 -49.02 6.66
CA GLN A 1003 11.91 -48.87 6.95
C GLN A 1003 12.62 -48.11 5.82
N PHE A 1004 13.80 -47.55 6.10
CA PHE A 1004 14.70 -47.01 5.09
C PHE A 1004 15.67 -48.10 4.62
N GLN A 1005 15.83 -48.21 3.31
CA GLN A 1005 16.85 -49.01 2.63
C GLN A 1005 18.00 -48.07 2.24
N ILE A 1006 19.21 -48.36 2.73
CA ILE A 1006 20.42 -47.61 2.40
C ILE A 1006 21.38 -48.56 1.69
N PHE A 1007 21.90 -48.14 0.54
CA PHE A 1007 22.84 -48.94 -0.24
C PHE A 1007 23.96 -48.09 -0.81
N TRP A 1008 25.13 -48.68 -0.98
CA TRP A 1008 26.35 -47.99 -1.42
C TRP A 1008 27.29 -48.97 -2.12
N SER A 1009 28.35 -48.44 -2.73
CA SER A 1009 29.34 -49.24 -3.42
C SER A 1009 30.63 -49.38 -2.61
N THR A 1010 31.17 -50.59 -2.53
CA THR A 1010 32.41 -50.90 -1.81
C THR A 1010 33.30 -51.86 -2.60
N THR A 1011 34.61 -51.59 -2.59
CA THR A 1011 35.64 -52.53 -3.06
C THR A 1011 36.24 -53.28 -1.89
N ILE A 1012 36.32 -54.61 -2.02
CA ILE A 1012 37.06 -55.50 -1.11
C ILE A 1012 38.03 -56.33 -1.96
N PRO A 1013 39.35 -56.06 -1.89
CA PRO A 1013 40.33 -56.73 -2.75
C PRO A 1013 40.26 -58.25 -2.67
N GLY A 1014 40.25 -58.91 -3.84
CA GLY A 1014 40.24 -60.36 -3.96
C GLY A 1014 38.90 -61.04 -3.64
N ARG A 1015 37.84 -60.30 -3.33
CA ARG A 1015 36.51 -60.88 -3.07
C ARG A 1015 35.80 -61.34 -4.35
N PHE A 1016 36.06 -60.69 -5.48
CA PHE A 1016 35.44 -60.97 -6.79
C PHE A 1016 36.50 -61.16 -7.90
N PRO A 1017 37.38 -62.18 -7.77
CA PRO A 1017 38.58 -62.34 -8.61
C PRO A 1017 38.27 -62.47 -10.10
N GLU A 1018 37.09 -62.98 -10.46
CA GLU A 1018 36.62 -63.11 -11.85
C GLU A 1018 36.47 -61.76 -12.57
N THR A 1019 36.35 -60.65 -11.84
CA THR A 1019 36.14 -59.30 -12.39
C THR A 1019 37.25 -58.32 -12.04
N ASP A 1020 38.28 -58.72 -11.30
CA ASP A 1020 39.36 -57.81 -10.85
C ASP A 1020 40.12 -57.16 -12.01
N SER A 1021 40.27 -57.87 -13.14
CA SER A 1021 40.92 -57.36 -14.36
C SER A 1021 40.11 -56.26 -15.07
N SER A 1022 38.82 -56.14 -14.77
CA SER A 1022 37.93 -55.11 -15.34
C SER A 1022 38.03 -53.76 -14.61
N ALA A 1023 38.69 -53.71 -13.45
CA ALA A 1023 38.67 -52.56 -12.58
C ALA A 1023 39.66 -51.45 -12.98
N LYS A 1024 39.24 -50.20 -12.81
CA LYS A 1024 40.13 -49.02 -12.88
C LYS A 1024 40.81 -48.84 -11.52
N ASN A 1025 42.13 -48.70 -11.49
CA ASN A 1025 42.93 -48.47 -10.26
C ASN A 1025 42.68 -49.51 -9.13
N GLY A 1026 42.36 -50.76 -9.48
CA GLY A 1026 42.10 -51.83 -8.51
C GLY A 1026 40.77 -51.70 -7.75
N ARG A 1027 39.86 -50.82 -8.19
CA ARG A 1027 38.54 -50.63 -7.59
C ARG A 1027 37.48 -51.50 -8.29
N ASN A 1028 37.35 -52.74 -7.82
CA ASN A 1028 36.32 -53.68 -8.26
C ASN A 1028 35.13 -53.65 -7.29
N HIS A 1029 34.16 -52.80 -7.58
CA HIS A 1029 33.03 -52.48 -6.71
C HIS A 1029 31.91 -53.53 -6.79
N ARG A 1030 31.23 -53.74 -5.66
CA ARG A 1030 29.87 -54.27 -5.58
C ARG A 1030 29.00 -53.40 -4.70
N MET A 1031 27.69 -53.49 -4.89
CA MET A 1031 26.73 -52.79 -4.06
C MET A 1031 26.45 -53.59 -2.79
N TYR A 1032 26.44 -52.89 -1.66
CA TYR A 1032 26.09 -53.39 -0.34
C TYR A 1032 24.92 -52.58 0.21
N SER A 1033 24.19 -53.15 1.18
CA SER A 1033 23.04 -52.48 1.77
C SER A 1033 22.85 -52.79 3.25
N THR A 1034 22.10 -51.91 3.91
CA THR A 1034 21.54 -52.05 5.25
C THR A 1034 20.15 -51.42 5.29
N THR A 1035 19.35 -51.77 6.29
CA THR A 1035 18.06 -51.15 6.58
C THR A 1035 18.06 -50.52 7.96
N THR A 1036 17.24 -49.49 8.15
CA THR A 1036 17.01 -48.84 9.44
C THR A 1036 15.58 -48.30 9.53
N ARG A 1037 15.03 -48.18 10.74
CA ARG A 1037 13.73 -47.51 10.98
C ARG A 1037 13.87 -46.14 11.63
N ASP A 1038 15.00 -45.89 12.28
CA ASP A 1038 15.19 -44.73 13.17
C ASP A 1038 16.58 -44.08 13.04
N PHE A 1039 17.45 -44.60 12.17
CA PHE A 1039 18.84 -44.18 12.00
C PHE A 1039 19.69 -44.28 13.27
N GLU A 1040 19.25 -45.09 14.24
CA GLU A 1040 20.01 -45.51 15.42
C GLU A 1040 20.38 -46.99 15.30
N TYR A 1041 19.43 -47.83 14.86
CA TYR A 1041 19.64 -49.26 14.66
C TYR A 1041 19.67 -49.62 13.18
N PHE A 1042 20.72 -50.34 12.78
CA PHE A 1042 20.96 -50.79 11.40
C PHE A 1042 21.05 -52.31 11.35
N THR A 1043 20.47 -52.92 10.31
CA THR A 1043 20.65 -54.35 10.05
C THR A 1043 22.09 -54.64 9.60
N PRO A 1044 22.62 -55.85 9.83
CA PRO A 1044 23.95 -56.21 9.34
C PRO A 1044 24.07 -55.99 7.83
N THR A 1045 25.17 -55.34 7.42
CA THR A 1045 25.46 -55.09 6.01
C THR A 1045 25.48 -56.40 5.22
N ARG A 1046 24.84 -56.38 4.05
CA ARG A 1046 24.82 -57.51 3.12
C ARG A 1046 25.17 -57.09 1.70
N LEU A 1047 25.66 -58.04 0.91
CA LEU A 1047 25.81 -57.87 -0.53
C LEU A 1047 24.43 -57.63 -1.15
N PHE A 1048 24.27 -56.55 -1.91
CA PHE A 1048 23.01 -56.10 -2.47
C PHE A 1048 22.86 -56.48 -3.95
N TYR A 1049 23.94 -56.32 -4.73
CA TYR A 1049 23.92 -56.63 -6.15
C TYR A 1049 25.27 -57.16 -6.65
N ASP A 1050 25.24 -58.33 -7.31
CA ASP A 1050 26.38 -58.95 -8.00
C ASP A 1050 25.89 -59.87 -9.13
N HIS A 1051 26.07 -59.43 -10.37
CA HIS A 1051 25.82 -60.24 -11.58
C HIS A 1051 27.06 -60.34 -12.46
N GLY A 1052 28.25 -60.39 -11.84
CA GLY A 1052 29.49 -60.73 -12.55
C GLY A 1052 30.16 -59.59 -13.33
N PHE A 1053 29.98 -58.34 -12.91
CA PHE A 1053 30.70 -57.18 -13.44
C PHE A 1053 30.90 -56.10 -12.37
N ASN A 1054 31.81 -55.16 -12.62
CA ASN A 1054 32.11 -54.06 -11.70
C ASN A 1054 30.96 -53.04 -11.70
N VAL A 1055 30.29 -52.88 -10.56
CA VAL A 1055 29.07 -52.05 -10.43
C VAL A 1055 29.24 -50.99 -9.36
N ILE A 1056 28.92 -49.75 -9.72
CA ILE A 1056 28.89 -48.59 -8.82
C ILE A 1056 27.64 -47.76 -9.15
N ASP A 1057 27.30 -46.78 -8.32
CA ASP A 1057 26.22 -45.80 -8.49
C ASP A 1057 24.85 -46.45 -8.81
N GLY A 1058 23.98 -46.59 -7.81
CA GLY A 1058 22.65 -47.15 -7.98
C GLY A 1058 21.55 -46.15 -7.66
N SER A 1059 20.40 -46.22 -8.33
CA SER A 1059 19.22 -45.44 -7.95
C SER A 1059 17.98 -46.30 -8.19
N ILE A 1060 17.15 -46.44 -7.16
CA ILE A 1060 15.94 -47.26 -7.18
C ILE A 1060 14.73 -46.36 -7.39
N ILE A 1061 13.87 -46.76 -8.31
CA ILE A 1061 12.54 -46.21 -8.49
C ILE A 1061 11.49 -47.29 -8.28
N GLU A 1062 10.38 -46.91 -7.68
CA GLU A 1062 9.19 -47.75 -7.61
C GLU A 1062 8.38 -47.62 -8.91
N THR A 1063 7.85 -48.74 -9.38
CA THR A 1063 6.97 -48.85 -10.56
C THR A 1063 5.69 -49.58 -10.17
N ASP A 1064 4.79 -49.92 -11.11
CA ASP A 1064 3.51 -50.58 -10.82
C ASP A 1064 3.69 -51.99 -10.19
N GLY A 1065 3.93 -52.03 -8.87
CA GLY A 1065 4.13 -53.26 -8.08
C GLY A 1065 5.52 -53.90 -8.17
N SER A 1066 6.53 -53.19 -8.69
CA SER A 1066 7.92 -53.67 -8.75
C SER A 1066 8.93 -52.54 -8.64
N PHE A 1067 10.21 -52.84 -8.44
CA PHE A 1067 11.29 -51.87 -8.30
C PHE A 1067 12.27 -51.98 -9.47
N ALA A 1068 12.56 -50.85 -10.11
CA ALA A 1068 13.64 -50.77 -11.09
C ALA A 1068 14.85 -50.07 -10.47
N MET A 1069 16.04 -50.64 -10.63
CA MET A 1069 17.28 -50.01 -10.23
C MET A 1069 18.09 -49.63 -11.47
N PHE A 1070 18.39 -48.34 -11.60
CA PHE A 1070 19.43 -47.86 -12.49
C PHE A 1070 20.77 -48.13 -11.83
N LEU A 1071 21.71 -48.70 -12.56
CA LEU A 1071 23.05 -48.96 -12.06
C LEU A 1071 24.10 -48.66 -13.13
N LYS A 1072 25.29 -48.26 -12.70
CA LYS A 1072 26.41 -48.02 -13.61
C LYS A 1072 27.34 -49.22 -13.68
N ASP A 1073 27.59 -49.67 -14.91
CA ASP A 1073 28.66 -50.62 -15.21
C ASP A 1073 29.99 -49.88 -15.29
N GLU A 1074 30.82 -50.06 -14.27
CA GLU A 1074 32.12 -49.40 -14.09
C GLU A 1074 33.27 -50.15 -14.79
N SER A 1075 32.99 -51.23 -15.50
CA SER A 1075 33.99 -52.08 -16.16
C SER A 1075 34.79 -51.32 -17.23
N LEU A 1076 36.12 -51.43 -17.19
CA LEU A 1076 37.05 -50.78 -18.12
C LEU A 1076 37.57 -51.74 -19.22
N PHE A 1077 37.66 -53.04 -18.92
CA PHE A 1077 38.22 -54.07 -19.80
C PHE A 1077 37.27 -55.27 -19.94
N PRO A 1078 37.29 -56.00 -21.08
CA PRO A 1078 38.12 -55.77 -22.27
C PRO A 1078 37.66 -54.56 -23.11
N THR A 1079 36.43 -54.08 -22.89
CA THR A 1079 35.90 -52.87 -23.52
C THR A 1079 35.25 -52.04 -22.43
N ALA A 1080 35.55 -50.74 -22.40
CA ALA A 1080 34.99 -49.82 -21.44
C ALA A 1080 33.46 -49.80 -21.59
N GLN A 1081 32.76 -50.16 -20.52
CA GLN A 1081 31.30 -50.12 -20.47
C GLN A 1081 30.86 -48.71 -20.09
N LYS A 1082 31.15 -48.26 -18.85
CA LYS A 1082 30.92 -46.89 -18.36
C LYS A 1082 29.53 -46.35 -18.71
N ASN A 1083 28.53 -47.21 -18.62
CA ASN A 1083 27.17 -46.97 -19.08
C ASN A 1083 26.16 -47.30 -17.98
N ILE A 1084 24.95 -46.78 -18.13
CA ILE A 1084 23.84 -47.07 -17.22
C ILE A 1084 22.98 -48.20 -17.80
N ARG A 1085 22.54 -49.10 -16.93
CA ARG A 1085 21.65 -50.23 -17.23
C ARG A 1085 20.51 -50.28 -16.21
N LEU A 1086 19.42 -50.99 -16.54
CA LEU A 1086 18.32 -51.24 -15.60
C LEU A 1086 18.33 -52.68 -15.11
N THR A 1087 17.87 -52.90 -13.90
CA THR A 1087 17.54 -54.22 -13.35
C THR A 1087 16.26 -54.13 -12.52
N TRP A 1088 15.58 -55.25 -12.29
CA TRP A 1088 14.24 -55.31 -11.71
C TRP A 1088 14.16 -56.24 -10.51
N SER A 1089 13.30 -55.92 -9.54
CA SER A 1089 12.93 -56.82 -8.44
C SER A 1089 11.49 -56.59 -8.01
N ASP A 1090 10.85 -57.62 -7.44
CA ASP A 1090 9.55 -57.48 -6.79
C ASP A 1090 9.68 -56.93 -5.35
N GLN A 1091 10.90 -56.81 -4.82
CA GLN A 1091 11.20 -56.29 -3.48
C GLN A 1091 12.35 -55.28 -3.55
N ILE A 1092 12.23 -54.16 -2.83
CA ILE A 1092 13.28 -53.12 -2.77
C ILE A 1092 14.62 -53.66 -2.23
N GLU A 1093 14.52 -54.69 -1.40
CA GLU A 1093 15.63 -55.40 -0.79
C GLU A 1093 16.36 -56.35 -1.76
N GLY A 1094 15.79 -56.59 -2.94
CA GLY A 1094 16.24 -57.58 -3.92
C GLY A 1094 15.66 -58.99 -3.67
N PRO A 1095 16.13 -60.02 -4.41
CA PRO A 1095 17.20 -59.95 -5.39
C PRO A 1095 16.77 -59.25 -6.68
N TYR A 1096 17.68 -58.45 -7.25
CA TYR A 1096 17.48 -57.82 -8.55
C TYR A 1096 17.94 -58.73 -9.69
N SER A 1097 17.29 -58.63 -10.84
CA SER A 1097 17.53 -59.43 -12.04
C SER A 1097 18.91 -59.18 -12.68
N VAL A 1098 19.22 -59.96 -13.71
CA VAL A 1098 20.31 -59.61 -14.65
C VAL A 1098 19.96 -58.26 -15.30
N PRO A 1099 20.94 -57.36 -15.53
CA PRO A 1099 20.62 -56.03 -16.04
C PRO A 1099 20.35 -56.05 -17.54
N THR A 1100 19.68 -55.02 -18.03
CA THR A 1100 19.44 -54.80 -19.46
C THR A 1100 20.74 -54.52 -20.23
N GLU A 1101 20.62 -54.45 -21.55
CA GLU A 1101 21.63 -53.75 -22.37
C GLU A 1101 21.76 -52.27 -21.96
N PRO A 1102 22.90 -51.62 -22.27
CA PRO A 1102 23.12 -50.21 -21.99
C PRO A 1102 22.00 -49.32 -22.52
N ILE A 1103 21.48 -48.41 -21.69
CA ILE A 1103 20.45 -47.44 -22.09
C ILE A 1103 21.03 -46.07 -22.47
N THR A 1104 22.26 -45.78 -22.06
CA THR A 1104 23.00 -44.57 -22.43
C THR A 1104 23.69 -44.72 -23.79
N GLY A 1105 23.90 -43.59 -24.49
CA GLY A 1105 24.61 -43.56 -25.77
C GLY A 1105 26.12 -43.78 -25.67
N ASP A 1106 26.84 -43.52 -26.77
CA ASP A 1106 28.31 -43.66 -26.86
C ASP A 1106 29.04 -42.51 -26.14
N TYR A 1107 28.97 -42.53 -24.81
CA TYR A 1107 29.64 -41.64 -23.88
C TYR A 1107 29.69 -42.29 -22.49
N TRP A 1108 30.62 -41.83 -21.64
CA TRP A 1108 30.72 -42.33 -20.27
C TRP A 1108 29.70 -41.62 -19.38
N ALA A 1109 28.86 -42.41 -18.71
CA ALA A 1109 27.78 -41.97 -17.84
C ALA A 1109 27.99 -42.47 -16.40
N GLU A 1110 27.62 -41.66 -15.41
CA GLU A 1110 27.66 -42.04 -13.99
C GLU A 1110 26.60 -41.31 -13.14
N GLY A 1111 26.40 -41.75 -11.89
CA GLY A 1111 25.45 -41.12 -10.97
C GLY A 1111 24.01 -41.04 -11.50
N PRO A 1112 23.37 -42.17 -11.87
CA PRO A 1112 21.99 -42.15 -12.33
C PRO A 1112 21.06 -41.71 -11.20
N THR A 1113 20.11 -40.83 -11.50
CA THR A 1113 18.96 -40.56 -10.62
C THR A 1113 17.68 -40.43 -11.45
N GLY A 1114 16.64 -41.17 -11.05
CA GLY A 1114 15.42 -41.34 -11.83
C GLY A 1114 14.17 -40.84 -11.12
N ILE A 1115 13.27 -40.20 -11.86
CA ILE A 1115 11.96 -39.78 -11.34
C ILE A 1115 10.91 -39.74 -12.45
N LYS A 1116 9.63 -39.85 -12.08
CA LYS A 1116 8.52 -39.59 -12.99
C LYS A 1116 8.11 -38.12 -12.93
N ILE A 1117 8.18 -37.44 -14.07
CA ILE A 1117 7.74 -36.03 -14.24
C ILE A 1117 6.58 -36.05 -15.23
N TYR A 1118 5.41 -35.59 -14.78
CA TYR A 1118 4.14 -35.84 -15.47
C TYR A 1118 3.97 -37.34 -15.75
N ASP A 1119 3.76 -37.74 -17.00
CA ASP A 1119 3.58 -39.15 -17.40
C ASP A 1119 4.85 -39.81 -17.94
N ARG A 1120 6.03 -39.18 -17.81
CA ARG A 1120 7.28 -39.70 -18.40
C ARG A 1120 8.39 -39.87 -17.36
N TRP A 1121 9.13 -40.96 -17.47
CA TRP A 1121 10.35 -41.21 -16.70
C TRP A 1121 11.46 -40.31 -17.21
N HIS A 1122 12.15 -39.66 -16.27
CA HIS A 1122 13.32 -38.83 -16.49
C HIS A 1122 14.48 -39.43 -15.73
N LEU A 1123 15.59 -39.68 -16.41
CA LEU A 1123 16.84 -40.20 -15.85
C LEU A 1123 17.95 -39.17 -16.08
N TYR A 1124 18.48 -38.64 -14.98
CA TYR A 1124 19.59 -37.70 -14.97
C TYR A 1124 20.88 -38.44 -14.63
N PHE A 1125 22.01 -37.99 -15.17
CA PHE A 1125 23.32 -38.61 -14.96
C PHE A 1125 24.46 -37.68 -15.40
N ASP A 1126 25.66 -37.91 -14.86
CA ASP A 1126 26.87 -37.19 -15.24
C ASP A 1126 27.46 -37.73 -16.56
N LYS A 1127 27.70 -36.84 -17.52
CA LYS A 1127 28.60 -37.08 -18.65
C LYS A 1127 30.00 -36.57 -18.27
N TYR A 1128 30.57 -37.15 -17.22
CA TYR A 1128 31.73 -36.60 -16.49
C TYR A 1128 32.99 -36.33 -17.34
N VAL A 1129 33.22 -37.08 -18.42
CA VAL A 1129 34.33 -36.81 -19.37
C VAL A 1129 34.08 -35.57 -20.22
N LYS A 1130 32.80 -35.24 -20.47
CA LYS A 1130 32.38 -34.07 -21.24
C LYS A 1130 32.11 -32.84 -20.36
N HIS A 1131 32.25 -32.96 -19.03
CA HIS A 1131 31.93 -31.92 -18.06
C HIS A 1131 30.51 -31.36 -18.23
N SER A 1132 29.54 -32.24 -18.50
CA SER A 1132 28.13 -31.88 -18.64
C SER A 1132 27.21 -32.92 -18.00
N TYR A 1133 25.94 -32.56 -17.81
CA TYR A 1133 24.89 -33.48 -17.36
C TYR A 1133 24.12 -34.07 -18.55
N GLY A 1134 23.50 -35.22 -18.35
CA GLY A 1134 22.66 -35.90 -19.33
C GLY A 1134 21.23 -36.09 -18.83
N LEU A 1135 20.29 -36.17 -19.76
CA LEU A 1135 18.88 -36.51 -19.52
C LEU A 1135 18.42 -37.53 -20.55
N LEU A 1136 17.95 -38.69 -20.09
CA LEU A 1136 17.15 -39.62 -20.90
C LEU A 1136 15.69 -39.58 -20.44
N THR A 1137 14.75 -39.65 -21.38
CA THR A 1137 13.32 -39.79 -21.08
C THR A 1137 12.71 -41.06 -21.66
N SER A 1138 11.73 -41.64 -20.96
CA SER A 1138 11.03 -42.85 -21.40
C SER A 1138 9.56 -42.86 -20.96
N ASP A 1139 8.69 -43.43 -21.78
CA ASP A 1139 7.28 -43.64 -21.45
C ASP A 1139 7.04 -45.01 -20.79
N ASP A 1140 7.95 -45.97 -21.02
CA ASP A 1140 7.76 -47.38 -20.71
C ASP A 1140 8.95 -48.03 -19.99
N LEU A 1141 9.99 -47.26 -19.64
CA LEU A 1141 11.29 -47.71 -19.07
C LEU A 1141 12.09 -48.66 -19.98
N VAL A 1142 11.64 -48.87 -21.22
CA VAL A 1142 12.29 -49.74 -22.21
C VAL A 1142 12.92 -48.90 -23.32
N ARG A 1143 12.17 -47.94 -23.86
CA ARG A 1143 12.60 -47.08 -24.95
C ARG A 1143 13.02 -45.72 -24.40
N TRP A 1144 14.29 -45.39 -24.59
CA TRP A 1144 14.90 -44.18 -24.07
C TRP A 1144 15.20 -43.18 -25.19
N LYS A 1145 14.93 -41.92 -24.93
CA LYS A 1145 15.26 -40.78 -25.81
C LYS A 1145 16.24 -39.88 -25.09
N ASP A 1146 17.40 -39.61 -25.70
CA ASP A 1146 18.36 -38.63 -25.18
C ASP A 1146 17.86 -37.21 -25.46
N GLU A 1147 17.52 -36.49 -24.39
CA GLU A 1147 17.07 -35.10 -24.41
C GLU A 1147 18.07 -34.18 -23.70
N SER A 1148 19.35 -34.58 -23.61
CA SER A 1148 20.38 -33.82 -22.90
C SER A 1148 20.63 -32.42 -23.47
N ASN A 1149 20.29 -32.17 -24.74
CA ASN A 1149 20.41 -30.83 -25.34
C ASN A 1149 19.34 -29.85 -24.84
N ASP A 1150 18.26 -30.35 -24.23
CA ASP A 1150 17.18 -29.54 -23.67
C ASP A 1150 17.37 -29.30 -22.16
N LEU A 1151 18.46 -29.80 -21.56
CA LEU A 1151 18.74 -29.75 -20.14
C LEU A 1151 19.68 -28.57 -19.81
N GLU A 1152 19.26 -27.72 -18.89
CA GLU A 1152 20.05 -26.61 -18.32
C GLU A 1152 20.26 -26.89 -16.82
N MET A 1153 21.50 -27.16 -16.41
CA MET A 1153 21.91 -27.40 -15.01
C MET A 1153 22.87 -26.32 -14.50
N PRO A 1154 22.97 -26.10 -13.18
CA PRO A 1154 24.00 -25.24 -12.60
C PRO A 1154 25.41 -25.63 -13.04
N GLU A 1155 26.29 -24.63 -13.20
CA GLU A 1155 27.68 -24.87 -13.58
C GLU A 1155 28.43 -25.66 -12.49
N GLY A 1156 29.27 -26.62 -12.89
CA GLY A 1156 30.12 -27.38 -11.98
C GLY A 1156 29.39 -28.42 -11.14
N ILE A 1157 28.07 -28.60 -11.35
CA ILE A 1157 27.28 -29.66 -10.74
C ILE A 1157 27.88 -31.03 -11.03
N ARG A 1158 27.87 -31.90 -10.02
CA ARG A 1158 28.25 -33.29 -10.12
C ARG A 1158 27.28 -34.10 -9.26
N HIS A 1159 26.94 -35.29 -9.75
CA HIS A 1159 26.37 -36.44 -9.04
C HIS A 1159 25.46 -36.10 -7.86
N GLY A 1160 24.18 -36.46 -7.99
CA GLY A 1160 23.16 -36.00 -7.06
C GLY A 1160 21.84 -36.70 -7.24
N THR A 1161 20.86 -36.33 -6.41
CA THR A 1161 19.56 -37.00 -6.38
C THR A 1161 18.44 -35.99 -6.63
N ILE A 1162 17.47 -36.40 -7.45
CA ILE A 1162 16.26 -35.64 -7.70
C ILE A 1162 15.12 -36.11 -6.80
N PHE A 1163 14.37 -35.18 -6.23
CA PHE A 1163 13.20 -35.47 -5.40
C PHE A 1163 12.15 -34.36 -5.51
N LYS A 1164 10.93 -34.65 -5.06
CA LYS A 1164 9.81 -33.68 -5.08
C LYS A 1164 9.73 -32.91 -3.76
N ILE A 1165 9.46 -31.63 -3.90
CA ILE A 1165 9.05 -30.73 -2.82
C ILE A 1165 7.80 -29.97 -3.24
N THR A 1166 7.06 -29.44 -2.29
CA THR A 1166 5.93 -28.55 -2.58
C THR A 1166 6.42 -27.21 -3.11
N ALA A 1167 5.59 -26.52 -3.90
CA ALA A 1167 5.86 -25.14 -4.33
C ALA A 1167 6.16 -24.19 -3.17
N THR A 1168 5.49 -24.39 -2.03
CA THR A 1168 5.69 -23.59 -0.83
C THR A 1168 7.05 -23.85 -0.19
N GLU A 1169 7.45 -25.11 -0.03
CA GLU A 1169 8.80 -25.45 0.45
C GLU A 1169 9.89 -24.89 -0.48
N ALA A 1170 9.69 -24.93 -1.80
CA ALA A 1170 10.61 -24.35 -2.77
C ALA A 1170 10.80 -22.84 -2.56
N ILE A 1171 9.71 -22.12 -2.30
CA ILE A 1171 9.75 -20.67 -2.01
C ILE A 1171 10.43 -20.43 -0.67
N ILE A 1172 10.10 -21.20 0.38
CA ILE A 1172 10.72 -21.08 1.71
C ILE A 1172 12.25 -21.25 1.61
N VAL A 1173 12.72 -22.30 0.93
CA VAL A 1173 14.15 -22.58 0.73
C VAL A 1173 14.81 -21.43 -0.04
N ARG A 1174 14.21 -21.02 -1.17
CA ARG A 1174 14.74 -19.91 -1.99
C ARG A 1174 14.83 -18.60 -1.19
N SER A 1175 13.76 -18.24 -0.49
CA SER A 1175 13.65 -17.01 0.29
C SER A 1175 14.52 -17.01 1.55
N HIS A 1176 14.87 -18.18 2.10
CA HIS A 1176 15.78 -18.28 3.24
C HIS A 1176 17.23 -18.01 2.83
N PHE A 1177 17.71 -18.68 1.77
CA PHE A 1177 19.13 -18.62 1.40
C PHE A 1177 19.49 -17.43 0.52
N ASN A 1178 18.56 -16.89 -0.28
CA ASN A 1178 18.84 -15.70 -1.10
C ASN A 1178 18.81 -14.38 -0.31
N ARG A 1179 18.96 -14.41 1.03
CA ARG A 1179 18.85 -13.27 1.96
C ARG A 1179 19.95 -12.20 1.87
N LYS A 1180 20.75 -12.14 0.81
CA LYS A 1180 21.70 -11.04 0.62
C LYS A 1180 21.23 -10.12 -0.51
N PRO A 1181 21.00 -8.82 -0.25
CA PRO A 1181 20.87 -7.83 -1.31
C PRO A 1181 22.14 -7.76 -2.17
#